data_AF-A0A929FD80-F1
#
_entry.id   AF-A0A929FD80-F1
#
_cell.length_a   1.000
_cell.length_b   1.000
_cell.length_c   1.000
_cell.angle_alpha   90.00
_cell.angle_beta   90.00
_cell.angle_gamma   90.00
#
_symmetry.space_group_name_H-M   'P 1'
#
loop_
_entity.id
_entity.type
_entity.pdbx_description
1 polymer ?
#
loop_
_entity_poly.entity_id
_entity_poly.type
_entity_poly.pdbx_seq_one_letter_code
_entity_poly.pdbx_strand_id
1 'polypeptide(L)'
;ISDSATEINTLIEPLTWPVKPTVDLATYPGRLTLANSDAAPGTITANVSPLDISALEGISGQFSLDDINGTVPFQITAGSLAAHLENTPTESPSLRDQRGLLRSASRNSASSSLLHTPLIFQRTATEVSNYELTSLLTALPLTVDNPDIPWQLWFRDVPINTTTHRFSQKAENVSRNEGRSPVAEDINDPDAFSRHQNFLSGYEWRLASVPGTEQTQDKVPDFLPLFNLRFYPLTLESVDFNADNTQIVKIEIVGRLQLPLTDASELTDLSNAVQLTFIKEAIAGSTEESTALRLEAIALVADTDNKTPQNEWPLALQAGEITHAPRLTWSDIRLGQNSSGPILAISGVRIQFFLFNVAWSLPLSNPLEFPAADIVELEATYDGFSLADDTPLAPQAVNMTLNLASYVHRVDLQLRVRLGEQRSSAVAVRTSAEQVPFTAHINILLLSVDPAPSAQIPTTWESITLFDDLIIDPLQPDKSLVLTPTAFQLQWKNYATRDQNTVPQFLSGMPLADAQEAPGFAALTFEAVEKGEASGDRSDEAQFPTLQLKTAVVELLLTCQWGDFLQVPDVAGLASSDNLSDRVFKSSAGRLVVGYTTQWQTNAWQESFLLNGFLEVTNLISWPQEFTYSEEDDLAVLRFPALPSLDVGAGLRSLNHRRHTIRILFNQHQIPNALLTIGRGVTLFQFAPSQAWQLLAVVEHQLVDIHASPAQAAERISIERVANDRRWTVVQEVRLTTPDHFRQFLTSLSTGNTLDPGEGIATLGAANQGYLSTKLQAMLLSGDSPALNVLPDNTLLVEASAPHWVNQTPVTTTSATTLQFLPNGNQLAILSNPQDYGPSDPRDPQWLLLTMPFLGRLQHTADDFSRSASPLQVDPIHLLSTADIPSPLALALTHWVEDVPMDILVPGLDTAPGRTWARLDPLTLEENWFRLQNPLPDIPAASSQT
;
A
#
# COMPACT_ATOMS: atom_id res chain seq x y z
N ILE A 1 -27.23 -70.17 4.56
CA ILE A 1 -28.42 -69.46 5.07
C ILE A 1 -29.21 -70.51 5.82
N SER A 2 -29.16 -70.43 7.16
CA SER A 2 -29.93 -71.25 8.10
C SER A 2 -31.44 -71.07 7.87
N ASP A 3 -32.26 -72.01 8.34
CA ASP A 3 -33.74 -72.04 8.30
C ASP A 3 -34.41 -70.76 8.88
N SER A 4 -34.28 -69.62 8.21
CA SER A 4 -35.12 -68.45 8.42
C SER A 4 -36.30 -68.56 7.46
N ALA A 5 -37.52 -68.64 8.00
CA ALA A 5 -38.74 -68.53 7.21
C ALA A 5 -38.63 -67.31 6.28
N THR A 6 -38.89 -67.49 4.98
CA THR A 6 -38.91 -66.35 4.06
C THR A 6 -40.21 -65.60 4.31
N GLU A 7 -40.13 -64.32 4.61
CA GLU A 7 -41.29 -63.51 4.99
C GLU A 7 -41.41 -62.30 4.08
N ILE A 8 -42.64 -61.95 3.70
CA ILE A 8 -42.98 -60.68 3.06
C ILE A 8 -43.38 -59.73 4.17
N ASN A 9 -42.55 -58.72 4.40
CA ASN A 9 -42.78 -57.68 5.42
C ASN A 9 -43.54 -56.49 4.82
N THR A 10 -44.06 -55.62 5.68
CA THR A 10 -44.70 -54.32 5.36
C THR A 10 -46.08 -54.38 4.67
N LEU A 11 -46.74 -55.53 4.73
CA LEU A 11 -48.13 -55.70 4.29
C LEU A 11 -49.11 -55.01 5.26
N ILE A 12 -50.38 -54.80 4.86
CA ILE A 12 -51.40 -54.20 5.74
C ILE A 12 -51.93 -55.26 6.71
N GLU A 13 -52.36 -56.41 6.18
CA GLU A 13 -52.82 -57.56 6.95
C GLU A 13 -52.56 -58.85 6.13
N PRO A 14 -51.82 -59.86 6.65
CA PRO A 14 -51.00 -59.80 7.87
C PRO A 14 -49.72 -58.97 7.65
N LEU A 15 -49.29 -58.18 8.64
CA LEU A 15 -48.12 -57.25 8.57
C LEU A 15 -46.82 -57.93 8.09
N THR A 16 -46.67 -59.19 8.48
CA THR A 16 -45.61 -60.10 8.05
C THR A 16 -46.29 -61.36 7.53
N TRP A 17 -46.00 -61.73 6.28
CA TRP A 17 -46.56 -62.90 5.65
C TRP A 17 -45.46 -63.94 5.38
N PRO A 18 -45.40 -65.04 6.15
CA PRO A 18 -44.41 -66.08 5.93
C PRO A 18 -44.77 -66.90 4.69
N VAL A 19 -43.88 -66.85 3.70
CA VAL A 19 -44.04 -67.43 2.36
C VAL A 19 -42.97 -68.46 2.03
N LYS A 20 -43.28 -69.31 1.05
CA LYS A 20 -42.35 -70.22 0.40
C LYS A 20 -42.21 -69.82 -1.08
N PRO A 21 -41.14 -69.08 -1.45
CA PRO A 21 -40.94 -68.66 -2.84
C PRO A 21 -40.53 -69.84 -3.72
N THR A 22 -41.09 -69.92 -4.92
CA THR A 22 -40.72 -70.86 -5.98
C THR A 22 -40.46 -70.07 -7.26
N VAL A 23 -39.23 -70.13 -7.78
CA VAL A 23 -38.85 -69.47 -9.03
C VAL A 23 -38.80 -70.52 -10.14
N ASP A 24 -39.57 -70.30 -11.20
CA ASP A 24 -39.54 -71.08 -12.43
C ASP A 24 -38.96 -70.22 -13.57
N LEU A 25 -37.74 -70.56 -13.99
CA LEU A 25 -37.03 -69.89 -15.07
C LEU A 25 -37.07 -70.69 -16.38
N ALA A 26 -37.86 -71.77 -16.45
CA ALA A 26 -37.85 -72.68 -17.60
C ALA A 26 -38.56 -72.09 -18.83
N THR A 27 -39.40 -71.07 -18.66
CA THR A 27 -40.06 -70.31 -19.74
C THR A 27 -39.75 -68.81 -19.62
N TYR A 28 -39.66 -68.11 -20.75
CA TYR A 28 -39.50 -66.65 -20.77
C TYR A 28 -40.84 -65.96 -21.11
N PRO A 29 -41.28 -64.96 -20.31
CA PRO A 29 -40.68 -64.53 -19.05
C PRO A 29 -40.82 -65.55 -17.91
N GLY A 30 -39.85 -65.56 -16.98
CA GLY A 30 -39.85 -66.43 -15.80
C GLY A 30 -40.99 -66.12 -14.82
N ARG A 31 -41.27 -67.05 -13.91
CA ARG A 31 -42.40 -66.99 -12.96
C ARG A 31 -41.91 -67.10 -11.52
N LEU A 32 -42.38 -66.21 -10.64
CA LEU A 32 -42.18 -66.29 -9.19
C LEU A 32 -43.53 -66.63 -8.53
N THR A 33 -43.59 -67.72 -7.79
CA THR A 33 -44.79 -68.13 -7.04
C THR A 33 -44.51 -68.05 -5.54
N LEU A 34 -45.36 -67.36 -4.78
CA LEU A 34 -45.27 -67.15 -3.34
C LEU A 34 -46.43 -67.92 -2.68
N ALA A 35 -46.14 -69.06 -2.06
CA ALA A 35 -47.13 -69.87 -1.35
C ALA A 35 -47.07 -69.60 0.17
N ASN A 36 -48.18 -69.81 0.90
CA ASN A 36 -48.15 -69.83 2.37
C ASN A 36 -47.13 -70.85 2.89
N SER A 37 -46.32 -70.45 3.88
CA SER A 37 -45.34 -71.33 4.53
C SER A 37 -45.98 -72.52 5.28
N ASP A 38 -47.22 -72.38 5.77
CA ASP A 38 -47.90 -73.34 6.65
C ASP A 38 -48.83 -74.35 5.93
N ALA A 39 -48.72 -74.52 4.61
CA ALA A 39 -49.52 -75.45 3.80
C ALA A 39 -51.06 -75.22 3.78
N ALA A 40 -51.55 -74.07 4.27
CA ALA A 40 -52.94 -73.61 4.08
C ALA A 40 -53.21 -73.22 2.60
N PRO A 41 -54.44 -73.38 2.05
CA PRO A 41 -54.73 -73.07 0.66
C PRO A 41 -54.67 -71.55 0.40
N GLY A 42 -53.58 -71.09 -0.19
CA GLY A 42 -53.36 -69.71 -0.60
C GLY A 42 -52.04 -69.58 -1.35
N THR A 43 -52.10 -69.25 -2.64
CA THR A 43 -50.91 -69.10 -3.50
C THR A 43 -51.03 -67.80 -4.27
N ILE A 44 -50.07 -66.89 -4.11
CA ILE A 44 -49.92 -65.72 -4.98
C ILE A 44 -48.93 -66.09 -6.08
N THR A 45 -49.34 -65.92 -7.34
CA THR A 45 -48.44 -66.08 -8.48
C THR A 45 -48.10 -64.70 -9.04
N ALA A 46 -46.82 -64.33 -9.08
CA ALA A 46 -46.34 -63.17 -9.81
C ALA A 46 -45.65 -63.63 -11.11
N ASN A 47 -46.20 -63.23 -12.26
CA ASN A 47 -45.52 -63.42 -13.55
C ASN A 47 -44.53 -62.25 -13.75
N VAL A 48 -43.24 -62.53 -13.92
CA VAL A 48 -42.21 -61.48 -14.02
C VAL A 48 -41.97 -61.16 -15.50
N SER A 49 -42.89 -60.45 -16.16
CA SER A 49 -42.73 -60.01 -17.56
C SER A 49 -42.10 -58.62 -17.65
N PRO A 50 -41.01 -58.39 -18.42
CA PRO A 50 -40.37 -57.09 -18.48
C PRO A 50 -40.71 -56.24 -19.73
N LEU A 51 -41.75 -56.55 -20.52
CA LEU A 51 -41.93 -55.90 -21.84
C LEU A 51 -43.32 -55.36 -22.20
N ASP A 52 -44.25 -55.29 -21.26
CA ASP A 52 -45.46 -54.50 -21.47
C ASP A 52 -45.54 -53.42 -20.40
N ILE A 53 -46.26 -52.34 -20.73
CA ILE A 53 -46.48 -51.13 -19.91
C ILE A 53 -47.00 -51.48 -18.49
N SER A 54 -47.48 -52.72 -18.30
CA SER A 54 -47.89 -53.36 -17.05
C SER A 54 -46.74 -53.83 -16.12
N ALA A 55 -45.48 -53.83 -16.55
CA ALA A 55 -44.35 -54.14 -15.64
C ALA A 55 -44.20 -53.10 -14.51
N LEU A 56 -44.74 -51.89 -14.72
CA LEU A 56 -44.86 -50.84 -13.70
C LEU A 56 -46.13 -50.96 -12.83
N GLU A 57 -47.05 -51.89 -13.13
CA GLU A 57 -48.30 -52.10 -12.34
C GLU A 57 -48.08 -52.99 -11.10
N GLY A 58 -46.85 -53.48 -10.87
CA GLY A 58 -46.48 -54.24 -9.68
C GLY A 58 -47.11 -55.64 -9.59
N ILE A 59 -47.08 -56.22 -8.39
CA ILE A 59 -47.57 -57.58 -8.09
C ILE A 59 -49.11 -57.60 -8.19
N SER A 60 -49.67 -58.48 -9.02
CA SER A 60 -51.11 -58.75 -9.07
C SER A 60 -51.42 -60.18 -8.62
N GLY A 61 -52.50 -60.38 -7.87
CA GLY A 61 -52.87 -61.67 -7.29
C GLY A 61 -54.30 -61.73 -6.78
N GLN A 62 -54.78 -62.95 -6.48
CA GLN A 62 -56.11 -63.20 -5.92
C GLN A 62 -56.01 -63.85 -4.54
N PHE A 63 -56.83 -63.38 -3.60
CA PHE A 63 -57.03 -64.01 -2.29
C PHE A 63 -58.34 -64.79 -2.27
N SER A 64 -58.32 -65.95 -1.60
CA SER A 64 -59.51 -66.65 -1.12
C SER A 64 -59.42 -66.70 0.40
N LEU A 65 -60.39 -66.12 1.10
CA LEU A 65 -60.53 -66.32 2.54
C LEU A 65 -61.33 -67.61 2.76
N ASP A 66 -60.72 -68.61 3.37
CA ASP A 66 -61.47 -69.72 3.97
C ASP A 66 -62.22 -69.16 5.19
N ASP A 67 -63.50 -68.79 5.01
CA ASP A 67 -64.65 -69.13 5.89
C ASP A 67 -65.92 -68.28 5.68
N ILE A 68 -66.01 -67.41 4.67
CA ILE A 68 -67.25 -66.66 4.41
C ILE A 68 -67.88 -67.13 3.10
N ASN A 69 -68.96 -67.90 3.23
CA ASN A 69 -69.81 -68.34 2.12
C ASN A 69 -70.26 -67.15 1.27
N GLY A 70 -69.60 -66.98 0.12
CA GLY A 70 -70.07 -66.19 -1.01
C GLY A 70 -69.65 -64.71 -1.01
N THR A 71 -68.45 -64.40 -1.50
CA THR A 71 -68.23 -63.24 -2.39
C THR A 71 -66.87 -63.32 -3.10
N VAL A 72 -66.81 -62.66 -4.26
CA VAL A 72 -65.75 -62.54 -5.29
C VAL A 72 -64.31 -62.56 -4.73
N PRO A 73 -63.34 -63.24 -5.40
CA PRO A 73 -61.92 -63.17 -5.01
C PRO A 73 -61.43 -61.72 -4.96
N PHE A 74 -60.76 -61.32 -3.88
CA PHE A 74 -60.15 -60.00 -3.79
C PHE A 74 -59.05 -59.91 -4.83
N GLN A 75 -59.22 -59.05 -5.84
CA GLN A 75 -58.11 -58.65 -6.71
C GLN A 75 -57.26 -57.63 -5.95
N ILE A 76 -55.99 -57.96 -5.75
CA ILE A 76 -54.98 -56.96 -5.38
C ILE A 76 -54.28 -56.50 -6.65
N THR A 77 -54.40 -55.21 -6.93
CA THR A 77 -53.54 -54.48 -7.86
C THR A 77 -52.60 -53.64 -7.02
N ALA A 78 -51.28 -53.88 -7.11
CA ALA A 78 -50.31 -53.03 -6.43
C ALA A 78 -50.49 -51.56 -6.86
N GLY A 79 -50.51 -50.63 -5.90
CA GLY A 79 -50.75 -49.21 -6.16
C GLY A 79 -52.22 -48.77 -6.26
N SER A 80 -53.18 -49.63 -5.95
CA SER A 80 -54.62 -49.29 -5.94
C SER A 80 -55.01 -48.37 -4.77
N LEU A 81 -55.72 -47.27 -5.06
CA LEU A 81 -56.32 -46.33 -4.09
C LEU A 81 -57.65 -46.82 -3.50
N ALA A 82 -57.97 -48.12 -3.59
CA ALA A 82 -59.25 -48.65 -3.10
C ALA A 82 -59.36 -48.49 -1.57
N ALA A 83 -60.15 -47.52 -1.14
CA ALA A 83 -60.48 -47.31 0.27
C ALA A 83 -61.84 -47.97 0.57
N HIS A 84 -61.97 -48.56 1.75
CA HIS A 84 -63.24 -49.08 2.24
C HIS A 84 -63.68 -48.31 3.48
N LEU A 85 -65.00 -48.24 3.68
CA LEU A 85 -65.58 -47.58 4.82
C LEU A 85 -65.37 -48.46 6.07
N GLU A 86 -64.72 -47.93 7.09
CA GLU A 86 -64.50 -48.60 8.37
C GLU A 86 -65.18 -47.81 9.49
N ASN A 87 -65.94 -48.52 10.33
CA ASN A 87 -66.62 -47.92 11.47
C ASN A 87 -65.64 -47.87 12.65
N THR A 88 -65.06 -46.70 12.89
CA THR A 88 -64.25 -46.44 14.08
C THR A 88 -65.13 -46.19 15.31
N PRO A 89 -64.64 -46.44 16.55
CA PRO A 89 -65.40 -46.19 17.78
C PRO A 89 -65.73 -44.70 18.02
N THR A 90 -65.12 -43.79 17.26
CA THR A 90 -65.45 -42.37 17.20
C THR A 90 -66.49 -42.11 16.10
N GLU A 91 -67.52 -41.32 16.40
CA GLU A 91 -68.83 -41.21 15.70
C GLU A 91 -68.85 -40.78 14.21
N SER A 92 -67.72 -40.81 13.48
CA SER A 92 -67.67 -40.46 12.05
C SER A 92 -67.20 -41.66 11.21
N PRO A 93 -67.90 -42.00 10.11
CA PRO A 93 -67.42 -43.04 9.19
C PRO A 93 -66.07 -42.60 8.60
N SER A 94 -65.08 -43.50 8.63
CA SER A 94 -63.73 -43.24 8.13
C SER A 94 -63.43 -44.11 6.91
N LEU A 95 -62.65 -43.61 5.96
CA LEU A 95 -62.19 -44.37 4.81
C LEU A 95 -60.78 -44.89 5.10
N ARG A 96 -60.63 -46.21 5.18
CA ARG A 96 -59.34 -46.88 5.34
C ARG A 96 -58.76 -47.22 3.97
N ASP A 97 -57.57 -46.70 3.69
CA ASP A 97 -56.82 -47.04 2.48
C ASP A 97 -56.05 -48.37 2.62
N GLN A 98 -55.53 -48.87 1.50
CA GLN A 98 -54.66 -50.04 1.45
C GLN A 98 -53.25 -49.79 2.03
N ARG A 99 -53.03 -48.76 2.84
CA ARG A 99 -51.74 -48.53 3.55
C ARG A 99 -51.95 -48.39 5.06
N GLY A 100 -53.18 -48.55 5.54
CA GLY A 100 -53.53 -48.49 6.96
C GLY A 100 -53.78 -47.07 7.47
N LEU A 101 -54.03 -46.10 6.58
CA LEU A 101 -54.48 -44.76 6.93
C LEU A 101 -56.01 -44.71 6.91
N LEU A 102 -56.62 -44.35 8.04
CA LEU A 102 -58.03 -44.04 8.12
C LEU A 102 -58.21 -42.52 8.06
N ARG A 103 -59.00 -42.04 7.09
CA ARG A 103 -59.34 -40.63 6.91
C ARG A 103 -60.81 -40.40 7.24
N SER A 104 -61.10 -39.49 8.17
CA SER A 104 -62.48 -39.07 8.45
C SER A 104 -62.87 -37.82 7.66
N ALA A 105 -64.14 -37.43 7.69
CA ALA A 105 -64.59 -36.19 7.06
C ALA A 105 -63.89 -34.96 7.65
N SER A 106 -63.48 -34.03 6.78
CA SER A 106 -62.88 -32.76 7.19
C SER A 106 -63.85 -31.93 8.01
N ARG A 107 -63.34 -31.25 9.02
CA ARG A 107 -64.07 -30.40 9.97
C ARG A 107 -63.51 -28.99 9.88
N ASN A 108 -64.40 -28.02 9.81
CA ASN A 108 -64.06 -26.60 9.93
C ASN A 108 -64.60 -26.11 11.27
N SER A 109 -63.76 -25.48 12.10
CA SER A 109 -64.25 -24.78 13.29
C SER A 109 -64.75 -23.40 12.86
N ALA A 110 -65.99 -23.04 13.24
CA ALA A 110 -66.65 -21.81 12.80
C ALA A 110 -65.89 -20.50 13.16
N SER A 111 -64.83 -20.59 13.98
CA SER A 111 -63.96 -19.49 14.40
C SER A 111 -62.51 -19.59 13.89
N SER A 112 -62.15 -20.59 13.07
CA SER A 112 -60.77 -20.78 12.58
C SER A 112 -60.64 -20.63 11.08
N SER A 113 -59.53 -20.05 10.60
CA SER A 113 -59.11 -20.08 9.19
C SER A 113 -58.48 -21.41 8.77
N LEU A 114 -58.68 -22.48 9.56
CA LEU A 114 -58.08 -23.79 9.40
C LEU A 114 -59.14 -24.84 9.06
N LEU A 115 -58.79 -25.74 8.15
CA LEU A 115 -59.56 -26.94 7.82
C LEU A 115 -58.79 -28.16 8.34
N HIS A 116 -59.45 -28.98 9.15
CA HIS A 116 -58.83 -30.13 9.80
C HIS A 116 -59.42 -31.44 9.27
N THR A 117 -58.57 -32.39 8.90
CA THR A 117 -59.00 -33.73 8.48
C THR A 117 -58.37 -34.77 9.40
N PRO A 118 -59.15 -35.40 10.30
CA PRO A 118 -58.64 -36.43 11.19
C PRO A 118 -58.06 -37.61 10.41
N LEU A 119 -56.86 -38.02 10.80
CA LEU A 119 -56.10 -39.10 10.18
C LEU A 119 -55.60 -40.06 11.26
N ILE A 120 -55.95 -41.34 11.15
CA ILE A 120 -55.46 -42.38 12.05
C ILE A 120 -54.51 -43.27 11.27
N PHE A 121 -53.25 -43.35 11.69
CA PHE A 121 -52.27 -44.25 11.10
C PHE A 121 -52.07 -45.47 12.00
N GLN A 122 -52.51 -46.63 11.53
CA GLN A 122 -52.29 -47.89 12.21
C GLN A 122 -50.89 -48.41 11.87
N ARG A 123 -49.93 -48.31 12.80
CA ARG A 123 -48.54 -48.76 12.62
C ARG A 123 -48.43 -50.28 12.71
N THR A 124 -49.09 -50.86 13.71
CA THR A 124 -49.21 -52.31 13.92
C THR A 124 -50.65 -52.67 14.31
N ALA A 125 -50.94 -53.96 14.53
CA ALA A 125 -52.26 -54.38 14.99
C ALA A 125 -52.68 -53.73 16.33
N THR A 126 -51.71 -53.27 17.13
CA THR A 126 -51.94 -52.71 18.47
C THR A 126 -51.47 -51.25 18.62
N GLU A 127 -50.66 -50.74 17.70
CA GLU A 127 -50.09 -49.39 17.78
C GLU A 127 -50.71 -48.47 16.73
N VAL A 128 -51.25 -47.35 17.20
CA VAL A 128 -51.95 -46.35 16.39
C VAL A 128 -51.36 -44.98 16.69
N SER A 129 -51.08 -44.20 15.64
CA SER A 129 -50.69 -42.80 15.72
C SER A 129 -51.81 -41.92 15.17
N ASN A 130 -52.18 -40.90 15.94
CA ASN A 130 -53.24 -39.97 15.54
C ASN A 130 -52.59 -38.71 14.97
N TYR A 131 -53.02 -38.36 13.77
CA TYR A 131 -52.60 -37.18 13.04
C TYR A 131 -53.83 -36.37 12.60
N GLU A 132 -53.62 -35.11 12.25
CA GLU A 132 -54.64 -34.23 11.73
C GLU A 132 -54.06 -33.45 10.54
N LEU A 133 -54.54 -33.75 9.33
CA LEU A 133 -54.14 -33.01 8.14
C LEU A 133 -54.78 -31.64 8.19
N THR A 134 -53.97 -30.60 8.28
CA THR A 134 -54.43 -29.23 8.48
C THR A 134 -54.09 -28.36 7.27
N SER A 135 -55.08 -27.60 6.81
CA SER A 135 -54.97 -26.70 5.66
C SER A 135 -55.38 -25.28 6.03
N LEU A 136 -54.68 -24.28 5.48
CA LEU A 136 -55.05 -22.87 5.59
C LEU A 136 -56.10 -22.50 4.55
N LEU A 137 -57.24 -21.96 4.98
CA LEU A 137 -58.29 -21.43 4.10
C LEU A 137 -57.94 -20.04 3.56
N THR A 138 -57.13 -19.28 4.29
CA THR A 138 -56.62 -17.96 3.92
C THR A 138 -55.12 -17.92 4.18
N ALA A 139 -54.35 -17.24 3.32
CA ALA A 139 -52.92 -17.09 3.54
C ALA A 139 -52.63 -16.38 4.87
N LEU A 140 -51.64 -16.88 5.60
CA LEU A 140 -51.20 -16.35 6.88
C LEU A 140 -50.15 -15.26 6.65
N PRO A 141 -50.36 -14.02 7.14
CA PRO A 141 -49.34 -12.98 7.05
C PRO A 141 -48.18 -13.27 8.00
N LEU A 142 -46.96 -13.20 7.47
CA LEU A 142 -45.71 -13.25 8.19
C LEU A 142 -45.03 -11.88 8.11
N THR A 143 -44.84 -11.23 9.24
CA THR A 143 -44.10 -9.98 9.36
C THR A 143 -42.62 -10.29 9.46
N VAL A 144 -41.81 -9.62 8.64
CA VAL A 144 -40.37 -9.88 8.53
C VAL A 144 -39.57 -8.66 8.99
N ASP A 145 -39.16 -7.82 8.05
CA ASP A 145 -38.35 -6.62 8.22
C ASP A 145 -39.20 -5.34 8.04
N ASN A 146 -40.08 -5.33 7.03
CA ASN A 146 -41.04 -4.26 6.79
C ASN A 146 -42.48 -4.73 7.13
N PRO A 147 -43.14 -4.17 8.16
CA PRO A 147 -44.50 -4.54 8.54
C PRO A 147 -45.56 -4.16 7.50
N ASP A 148 -45.27 -3.23 6.59
CA ASP A 148 -46.20 -2.79 5.54
C ASP A 148 -46.23 -3.75 4.34
N ILE A 149 -45.24 -4.66 4.23
CA ILE A 149 -45.10 -5.62 3.13
C ILE A 149 -44.93 -7.05 3.71
N PRO A 150 -45.99 -7.64 4.29
CA PRO A 150 -45.89 -8.97 4.87
C PRO A 150 -45.66 -10.04 3.79
N TRP A 151 -44.95 -11.10 4.17
CA TRP A 151 -44.97 -12.34 3.39
C TRP A 151 -46.30 -13.07 3.66
N GLN A 152 -46.76 -13.87 2.70
CA GLN A 152 -47.96 -14.66 2.79
C GLN A 152 -47.61 -16.15 2.66
N LEU A 153 -47.85 -16.88 3.75
CA LEU A 153 -47.70 -18.33 3.78
C LEU A 153 -49.05 -19.01 3.56
N TRP A 154 -49.07 -20.02 2.71
CA TRP A 154 -50.20 -20.92 2.56
C TRP A 154 -49.72 -22.36 2.57
N PHE A 155 -50.46 -23.25 3.22
CA PHE A 155 -50.20 -24.68 3.15
C PHE A 155 -51.50 -25.49 3.12
N ARG A 156 -51.40 -26.70 2.58
CA ARG A 156 -52.47 -27.67 2.46
C ARG A 156 -52.00 -29.03 2.96
N ASP A 157 -52.88 -29.69 3.73
CA ASP A 157 -52.75 -31.05 4.23
C ASP A 157 -51.46 -31.33 5.02
N VAL A 158 -50.99 -30.35 5.80
CA VAL A 158 -49.82 -30.53 6.68
C VAL A 158 -50.19 -31.47 7.83
N PRO A 159 -49.47 -32.59 8.03
CA PRO A 159 -49.82 -33.61 9.03
C PRO A 159 -49.37 -33.22 10.44
N ILE A 160 -50.30 -32.81 11.29
CA ILE A 160 -50.01 -32.46 12.70
C ILE A 160 -50.16 -33.69 13.57
N ASN A 161 -49.20 -33.98 14.43
CA ASN A 161 -49.37 -34.98 15.48
C ASN A 161 -50.31 -34.45 16.56
N THR A 162 -51.43 -35.14 16.82
CA THR A 162 -52.45 -34.65 17.76
C THR A 162 -52.01 -34.68 19.23
N THR A 163 -50.92 -35.37 19.55
CA THR A 163 -50.38 -35.43 20.92
C THR A 163 -49.41 -34.30 21.20
N THR A 164 -48.60 -33.90 20.20
CA THR A 164 -47.60 -32.84 20.35
C THR A 164 -48.03 -31.51 19.75
N HIS A 165 -49.16 -31.47 19.04
CA HIS A 165 -49.70 -30.28 18.38
C HIS A 165 -48.70 -29.64 17.40
N ARG A 166 -47.86 -30.48 16.79
CA ARG A 166 -46.73 -30.07 15.95
C ARG A 166 -46.67 -30.89 14.67
N PHE A 167 -46.37 -30.18 13.58
CA PHE A 167 -45.76 -30.77 12.39
C PHE A 167 -44.25 -30.52 12.47
N SER A 168 -43.44 -31.55 12.21
CA SER A 168 -42.01 -31.37 11.99
C SER A 168 -41.48 -32.41 11.02
N GLN A 169 -40.62 -31.99 10.09
CA GLN A 169 -39.84 -32.92 9.27
C GLN A 169 -38.80 -33.70 10.10
N LYS A 170 -38.38 -33.15 11.26
CA LYS A 170 -37.55 -33.86 12.24
C LYS A 170 -38.46 -34.75 13.07
N ALA A 171 -38.41 -36.08 12.87
CA ALA A 171 -39.16 -37.00 13.73
C ALA A 171 -38.74 -36.79 15.20
N GLU A 172 -39.70 -36.88 16.13
CA GLU A 172 -39.61 -36.42 17.53
C GLU A 172 -38.51 -37.06 18.41
N ASN A 173 -37.60 -37.88 17.88
CA ASN A 173 -36.44 -38.42 18.60
C ASN A 173 -35.26 -38.80 17.70
N VAL A 174 -35.18 -38.25 16.48
CA VAL A 174 -34.32 -38.83 15.43
C VAL A 174 -33.59 -37.72 14.67
N SER A 175 -32.27 -37.86 14.51
CA SER A 175 -31.44 -36.91 13.75
C SER A 175 -31.91 -36.83 12.28
N ARG A 176 -31.57 -35.73 11.58
CA ARG A 176 -31.98 -35.44 10.19
C ARG A 176 -31.75 -36.61 9.19
N ASN A 177 -30.84 -37.53 9.53
CA ASN A 177 -30.41 -38.65 8.67
C ASN A 177 -31.13 -39.98 8.89
N GLU A 178 -31.89 -40.16 9.98
CA GLU A 178 -32.56 -41.45 10.25
C GLU A 178 -34.06 -41.42 9.87
N GLY A 179 -34.60 -40.25 9.52
CA GLY A 179 -35.89 -40.09 8.84
C GLY A 179 -35.79 -40.12 7.30
N ARG A 180 -34.58 -40.05 6.76
CA ARG A 180 -34.28 -40.26 5.34
C ARG A 180 -33.81 -41.69 5.11
N SER A 181 -34.21 -42.32 4.01
CA SER A 181 -33.63 -43.62 3.67
C SER A 181 -32.11 -43.51 3.47
N PRO A 182 -31.33 -44.59 3.69
CA PRO A 182 -29.90 -44.64 3.39
C PRO A 182 -29.56 -44.38 1.90
N VAL A 183 -30.57 -44.30 1.04
CA VAL A 183 -30.49 -44.10 -0.42
C VAL A 183 -31.11 -42.77 -0.85
N ALA A 184 -31.48 -41.89 0.09
CA ALA A 184 -32.00 -40.56 -0.22
C ALA A 184 -30.89 -39.67 -0.83
N GLU A 185 -31.10 -39.22 -2.06
CA GLU A 185 -30.29 -38.18 -2.70
C GLU A 185 -31.09 -36.87 -2.68
N ASP A 186 -30.71 -35.96 -1.79
CA ASP A 186 -31.36 -34.66 -1.58
C ASP A 186 -32.86 -34.73 -1.20
N ILE A 187 -33.76 -34.12 -1.98
CA ILE A 187 -35.23 -34.10 -1.73
C ILE A 187 -35.88 -35.42 -2.16
N ASN A 188 -35.20 -36.22 -2.99
CA ASN A 188 -35.71 -37.50 -3.48
C ASN A 188 -35.35 -38.62 -2.50
N ASP A 189 -36.28 -38.92 -1.61
CA ASP A 189 -36.21 -40.10 -0.75
C ASP A 189 -37.10 -41.22 -1.31
N PRO A 190 -36.54 -42.34 -1.79
CA PRO A 190 -37.33 -43.49 -2.24
C PRO A 190 -38.22 -44.08 -1.13
N ASP A 191 -37.89 -43.91 0.16
CA ASP A 191 -38.74 -44.34 1.28
C ASP A 191 -39.86 -43.34 1.63
N ALA A 192 -39.93 -42.16 0.98
CA ALA A 192 -41.04 -41.22 1.18
C ALA A 192 -42.39 -41.82 0.76
N PHE A 193 -42.38 -42.79 -0.16
CA PHE A 193 -43.55 -43.57 -0.56
C PHE A 193 -43.70 -44.88 0.22
N SER A 194 -42.92 -45.11 1.28
CA SER A 194 -43.10 -46.25 2.19
C SER A 194 -44.36 -46.12 3.03
N ARG A 195 -44.92 -47.22 3.53
CA ARG A 195 -46.06 -47.19 4.46
C ARG A 195 -45.76 -46.35 5.70
N HIS A 196 -44.53 -46.41 6.21
CA HIS A 196 -44.13 -45.78 7.47
C HIS A 196 -44.04 -44.26 7.38
N GLN A 197 -43.90 -43.70 6.18
CA GLN A 197 -43.79 -42.25 5.95
C GLN A 197 -44.96 -41.69 5.12
N ASN A 198 -45.93 -42.53 4.74
CA ASN A 198 -47.04 -42.15 3.86
C ASN A 198 -47.82 -40.91 4.33
N PHE A 199 -48.00 -40.76 5.65
CA PHE A 199 -48.73 -39.62 6.22
C PHE A 199 -47.98 -38.29 6.08
N LEU A 200 -46.67 -38.32 5.77
CA LEU A 200 -45.84 -37.15 5.47
C LEU A 200 -45.83 -36.80 3.98
N SER A 201 -46.48 -37.61 3.13
CA SER A 201 -46.54 -37.38 1.69
C SER A 201 -47.77 -36.56 1.26
N GLY A 202 -47.61 -35.68 0.28
CA GLY A 202 -48.71 -34.98 -0.39
C GLY A 202 -49.15 -33.63 0.20
N TYR A 203 -48.49 -33.12 1.24
CA TYR A 203 -48.70 -31.74 1.68
C TYR A 203 -48.09 -30.75 0.69
N GLU A 204 -48.73 -29.59 0.53
CA GLU A 204 -48.26 -28.49 -0.31
C GLU A 204 -48.07 -27.25 0.55
N TRP A 205 -47.08 -26.43 0.23
CA TRP A 205 -46.92 -25.12 0.84
C TRP A 205 -46.42 -24.11 -0.18
N ARG A 206 -46.72 -22.84 0.04
CA ARG A 206 -46.37 -21.71 -0.82
C ARG A 206 -46.03 -20.51 0.05
N LEU A 207 -45.03 -19.76 -0.38
CA LEU A 207 -44.61 -18.52 0.26
C LEU A 207 -44.43 -17.45 -0.82
N ALA A 208 -45.01 -16.27 -0.62
CA ALA A 208 -44.92 -15.15 -1.56
C ALA A 208 -44.87 -13.82 -0.80
N SER A 209 -44.25 -12.79 -1.38
CA SER A 209 -44.38 -11.42 -0.89
C SER A 209 -45.58 -10.73 -1.56
N VAL A 210 -46.26 -9.84 -0.84
CA VAL A 210 -47.33 -9.03 -1.43
C VAL A 210 -46.68 -7.86 -2.17
N PRO A 211 -46.92 -7.65 -3.48
CA PRO A 211 -46.38 -6.49 -4.18
C PRO A 211 -46.93 -5.19 -3.57
N GLY A 212 -46.04 -4.23 -3.26
CA GLY A 212 -46.45 -2.85 -3.10
C GLY A 212 -47.16 -2.36 -4.38
N THR A 213 -48.09 -1.42 -4.26
CA THR A 213 -49.04 -0.98 -5.31
C THR A 213 -48.42 -0.38 -6.59
N GLU A 214 -47.12 -0.52 -6.84
CA GLU A 214 -46.41 0.07 -7.99
C GLU A 214 -45.61 -0.93 -8.87
N GLN A 215 -45.69 -2.25 -8.65
CA GLN A 215 -45.03 -3.20 -9.57
C GLN A 215 -45.89 -3.52 -10.80
N THR A 216 -45.40 -3.10 -11.97
CA THR A 216 -45.92 -3.48 -13.29
C THR A 216 -45.89 -4.99 -13.47
N GLN A 217 -46.91 -5.52 -14.15
CA GLN A 217 -47.28 -6.93 -14.31
C GLN A 217 -46.23 -7.88 -14.94
N ASP A 218 -45.02 -7.39 -15.22
CA ASP A 218 -43.97 -8.14 -15.90
C ASP A 218 -42.89 -8.56 -14.89
N LYS A 219 -42.97 -9.84 -14.51
CA LYS A 219 -41.98 -10.62 -13.73
C LYS A 219 -42.00 -10.39 -12.20
N VAL A 220 -42.81 -11.20 -11.51
CA VAL A 220 -42.65 -11.41 -10.05
C VAL A 220 -41.24 -11.97 -9.80
N PRO A 221 -40.44 -11.40 -8.89
CA PRO A 221 -39.10 -11.91 -8.60
C PRO A 221 -39.17 -13.33 -8.01
N ASP A 222 -38.23 -14.19 -8.42
CA ASP A 222 -38.12 -15.58 -7.95
C ASP A 222 -37.57 -15.70 -6.50
N PHE A 223 -37.51 -14.59 -5.76
CA PHE A 223 -36.96 -14.49 -4.41
C PHE A 223 -37.82 -13.63 -3.49
N LEU A 224 -37.65 -13.80 -2.18
CA LEU A 224 -38.28 -12.98 -1.14
C LEU A 224 -37.26 -12.00 -0.54
N PRO A 225 -37.55 -10.70 -0.43
CA PRO A 225 -36.64 -9.74 0.18
C PRO A 225 -36.59 -9.94 1.70
N LEU A 226 -35.38 -10.01 2.26
CA LEU A 226 -35.11 -10.15 3.70
C LEU A 226 -33.90 -9.28 4.07
N PHE A 227 -34.11 -8.12 4.73
CA PHE A 227 -33.06 -7.19 5.15
C PHE A 227 -32.09 -6.84 4.00
N ASN A 228 -32.59 -6.34 2.87
CA ASN A 228 -31.81 -6.06 1.65
C ASN A 228 -31.10 -7.28 1.01
N LEU A 229 -31.33 -8.50 1.48
CA LEU A 229 -30.83 -9.75 0.89
C LEU A 229 -31.94 -10.53 0.16
N ARG A 230 -31.56 -11.55 -0.61
CA ARG A 230 -32.49 -12.44 -1.31
C ARG A 230 -32.65 -13.76 -0.55
N PHE A 231 -33.88 -14.12 -0.21
CA PHE A 231 -34.23 -15.38 0.43
C PHE A 231 -34.96 -16.30 -0.55
N TYR A 232 -34.44 -17.52 -0.74
CA TYR A 232 -35.02 -18.56 -1.59
C TYR A 232 -35.55 -19.70 -0.71
N PRO A 233 -36.88 -19.88 -0.60
CA PRO A 233 -37.47 -20.90 0.27
C PRO A 233 -37.18 -22.32 -0.23
N LEU A 234 -36.68 -23.19 0.66
CA LEU A 234 -36.40 -24.60 0.35
C LEU A 234 -37.44 -25.54 0.97
N THR A 235 -37.63 -25.49 2.30
CA THR A 235 -38.52 -26.40 3.02
C THR A 235 -39.30 -25.72 4.14
N LEU A 236 -40.53 -26.17 4.36
CA LEU A 236 -41.29 -25.92 5.60
C LEU A 236 -40.87 -26.96 6.64
N GLU A 237 -40.15 -26.53 7.68
CA GLU A 237 -39.48 -27.43 8.62
C GLU A 237 -40.37 -27.84 9.80
N SER A 238 -41.13 -26.90 10.37
CA SER A 238 -42.12 -27.20 11.41
C SER A 238 -43.24 -26.16 11.48
N VAL A 239 -44.39 -26.60 11.95
CA VAL A 239 -45.54 -25.74 12.29
C VAL A 239 -46.07 -26.19 13.65
N ASP A 240 -46.07 -25.29 14.62
CA ASP A 240 -46.57 -25.54 15.97
C ASP A 240 -47.91 -24.84 16.17
N PHE A 241 -48.84 -25.51 16.84
CA PHE A 241 -50.16 -25.01 17.18
C PHE A 241 -50.30 -24.82 18.69
N ASN A 242 -51.29 -24.02 19.09
CA ASN A 242 -51.71 -23.96 20.49
C ASN A 242 -52.30 -25.32 20.94
N ALA A 243 -52.46 -25.51 22.26
CA ALA A 243 -52.92 -26.78 22.84
C ALA A 243 -54.29 -27.27 22.31
N ASP A 244 -55.11 -26.35 21.79
CA ASP A 244 -56.43 -26.66 21.24
C ASP A 244 -56.42 -26.88 19.71
N ASN A 245 -55.25 -26.87 19.04
CA ASN A 245 -55.09 -26.96 17.57
C ASN A 245 -55.82 -25.89 16.75
N THR A 246 -56.26 -24.79 17.37
CA THR A 246 -57.09 -23.77 16.72
C THR A 246 -56.30 -22.62 16.10
N GLN A 247 -55.05 -22.44 16.51
CA GLN A 247 -54.21 -21.32 16.07
C GLN A 247 -52.75 -21.75 15.92
N ILE A 248 -52.10 -21.21 14.89
CA ILE A 248 -50.65 -21.39 14.69
C ILE A 248 -49.91 -20.43 15.62
N VAL A 249 -48.93 -20.97 16.37
CA VAL A 249 -48.12 -20.19 17.32
C VAL A 249 -46.68 -20.00 16.87
N LYS A 250 -46.14 -20.94 16.07
CA LYS A 250 -44.77 -20.89 15.58
C LYS A 250 -44.61 -21.59 14.24
N ILE A 251 -43.76 -21.05 13.37
CA ILE A 251 -43.40 -21.63 12.08
C ILE A 251 -41.89 -21.57 11.89
N GLU A 252 -41.30 -22.65 11.37
CA GLU A 252 -39.89 -22.71 10.97
C GLU A 252 -39.78 -22.99 9.47
N ILE A 253 -39.06 -22.14 8.75
CA ILE A 253 -38.83 -22.26 7.30
C ILE A 253 -37.33 -22.27 7.04
N VAL A 254 -36.85 -23.20 6.22
CA VAL A 254 -35.46 -23.22 5.75
C VAL A 254 -35.40 -22.68 4.33
N GLY A 255 -34.41 -21.83 4.06
CA GLY A 255 -34.14 -21.32 2.72
C GLY A 255 -32.70 -20.85 2.55
N ARG A 256 -32.33 -20.50 1.32
CA ARG A 256 -31.02 -19.96 1.00
C ARG A 256 -31.03 -18.44 1.14
N LEU A 257 -30.06 -17.91 1.87
CA LEU A 257 -29.86 -16.48 2.01
C LEU A 257 -28.69 -16.05 1.13
N GLN A 258 -28.95 -15.21 0.14
CA GLN A 258 -27.97 -14.84 -0.89
C GLN A 258 -27.75 -13.33 -0.92
N LEU A 259 -26.48 -12.95 -1.08
CA LEU A 259 -26.10 -11.58 -1.42
C LEU A 259 -26.60 -11.25 -2.84
N PRO A 260 -27.31 -10.13 -3.04
CA PRO A 260 -27.80 -9.76 -4.36
C PRO A 260 -26.65 -9.46 -5.35
N LEU A 261 -26.68 -10.08 -6.53
CA LEU A 261 -25.72 -9.86 -7.61
C LEU A 261 -26.45 -9.47 -8.92
N THR A 262 -25.74 -8.78 -9.82
CA THR A 262 -26.23 -8.43 -11.16
C THR A 262 -26.52 -9.70 -11.97
N ASP A 263 -27.73 -9.81 -12.52
CA ASP A 263 -28.18 -10.92 -13.39
C ASP A 263 -28.05 -12.34 -12.82
N ALA A 264 -27.89 -12.49 -11.50
CA ALA A 264 -27.78 -13.80 -10.85
C ALA A 264 -29.14 -14.47 -10.65
N SER A 265 -29.26 -15.73 -11.10
CA SER A 265 -30.27 -16.68 -10.66
C SER A 265 -29.94 -17.23 -9.26
N GLU A 266 -30.83 -18.04 -8.68
CA GLU A 266 -30.56 -18.73 -7.42
C GLU A 266 -29.25 -19.52 -7.49
N LEU A 267 -28.34 -19.27 -6.53
CA LEU A 267 -27.09 -20.01 -6.38
C LEU A 267 -27.29 -21.26 -5.50
N THR A 268 -27.49 -22.42 -6.13
CA THR A 268 -27.82 -23.68 -5.45
C THR A 268 -26.60 -24.44 -4.90
N ASP A 269 -25.41 -24.18 -5.43
CA ASP A 269 -24.21 -25.00 -5.18
C ASP A 269 -23.37 -24.50 -3.99
N LEU A 270 -23.84 -23.45 -3.30
CA LEU A 270 -23.15 -22.86 -2.16
C LEU A 270 -23.84 -23.18 -0.84
N SER A 271 -23.04 -23.30 0.22
CA SER A 271 -23.52 -23.34 1.60
C SER A 271 -24.04 -21.96 1.98
N ASN A 272 -25.36 -21.79 2.01
CA ASN A 272 -26.00 -20.51 2.33
C ASN A 272 -27.37 -20.68 3.00
N ALA A 273 -27.61 -21.83 3.61
CA ALA A 273 -28.90 -22.20 4.16
C ALA A 273 -29.11 -21.64 5.58
N VAL A 274 -30.24 -20.98 5.78
CA VAL A 274 -30.66 -20.41 7.07
C VAL A 274 -32.07 -20.90 7.43
N GLN A 275 -32.32 -21.00 8.73
CA GLN A 275 -33.61 -21.32 9.32
C GLN A 275 -34.23 -20.04 9.88
N LEU A 276 -35.41 -19.67 9.37
CA LEU A 276 -36.24 -18.58 9.86
C LEU A 276 -37.27 -19.13 10.84
N THR A 277 -37.42 -18.48 12.00
CA THR A 277 -38.41 -18.81 13.02
C THR A 277 -39.37 -17.65 13.21
N PHE A 278 -40.65 -17.91 12.97
CA PHE A 278 -41.73 -16.95 13.16
C PHE A 278 -42.56 -17.34 14.38
N ILE A 279 -42.92 -16.38 15.23
CA ILE A 279 -43.79 -16.60 16.40
C ILE A 279 -44.96 -15.63 16.42
N LYS A 280 -46.03 -16.01 17.12
CA LYS A 280 -47.18 -15.13 17.33
C LYS A 280 -46.83 -13.98 18.28
N GLU A 281 -47.12 -12.76 17.87
CA GLU A 281 -46.84 -11.57 18.66
C GLU A 281 -47.91 -11.35 19.75
N ALA A 282 -47.47 -11.21 21.00
CA ALA A 282 -48.34 -10.78 22.09
C ALA A 282 -48.46 -9.24 22.04
N ILE A 283 -49.66 -8.72 21.74
CA ILE A 283 -49.91 -7.27 21.78
C ILE A 283 -49.93 -6.82 23.25
N ALA A 284 -48.92 -6.05 23.65
CA ALA A 284 -48.83 -5.52 25.00
C ALA A 284 -50.01 -4.55 25.28
N GLY A 285 -50.95 -4.98 26.12
CA GLY A 285 -52.05 -4.14 26.62
C GLY A 285 -53.38 -4.25 25.86
N SER A 286 -53.52 -5.14 24.87
CA SER A 286 -54.82 -5.46 24.26
C SER A 286 -55.24 -6.91 24.57
N THR A 287 -56.55 -7.16 24.59
CA THR A 287 -57.15 -8.51 24.57
C THR A 287 -57.43 -9.00 23.15
N GLU A 288 -57.07 -8.23 22.12
CA GLU A 288 -57.20 -8.60 20.72
C GLU A 288 -55.90 -9.26 20.27
N GLU A 289 -55.96 -10.53 19.88
CA GLU A 289 -54.80 -11.28 19.40
C GLU A 289 -54.50 -10.91 17.95
N SER A 290 -53.25 -10.56 17.64
CA SER A 290 -52.79 -10.43 16.25
C SER A 290 -52.88 -11.79 15.54
N THR A 291 -53.36 -11.79 14.29
CA THR A 291 -53.37 -12.97 13.42
C THR A 291 -52.06 -13.17 12.66
N ALA A 292 -51.12 -12.23 12.74
CA ALA A 292 -49.82 -12.29 12.06
C ALA A 292 -48.73 -12.92 12.96
N LEU A 293 -47.83 -13.66 12.34
CA LEU A 293 -46.59 -14.14 12.99
C LEU A 293 -45.45 -13.20 12.62
N ARG A 294 -44.57 -12.86 13.57
CA ARG A 294 -43.38 -12.04 13.33
C ARG A 294 -42.11 -12.91 13.31
N LEU A 295 -41.13 -12.52 12.53
CA LEU A 295 -39.80 -13.12 12.56
C LEU A 295 -39.16 -12.85 13.93
N GLU A 296 -38.84 -13.91 14.67
CA GLU A 296 -38.25 -13.83 16.00
C GLU A 296 -36.78 -14.23 16.00
N ALA A 297 -36.42 -15.24 15.20
CA ALA A 297 -35.06 -15.75 15.14
C ALA A 297 -34.67 -16.19 13.74
N ILE A 298 -33.38 -16.08 13.47
CA ILE A 298 -32.68 -16.64 12.33
C ILE A 298 -31.50 -17.45 12.85
N ALA A 299 -31.26 -18.62 12.26
CA ALA A 299 -30.15 -19.49 12.66
C ALA A 299 -29.53 -20.18 11.45
N LEU A 300 -28.27 -20.58 11.57
CA LEU A 300 -27.63 -21.43 10.59
C LEU A 300 -28.22 -22.84 10.61
N VAL A 301 -28.37 -23.43 9.43
CA VAL A 301 -28.70 -24.85 9.33
C VAL A 301 -27.42 -25.65 9.59
N ALA A 302 -27.39 -26.42 10.67
CA ALA A 302 -26.24 -27.25 11.01
C ALA A 302 -26.00 -28.34 9.95
N ASP A 303 -24.75 -28.48 9.52
CA ASP A 303 -24.29 -29.60 8.71
C ASP A 303 -24.10 -30.84 9.61
N THR A 304 -24.39 -32.02 9.07
CA THR A 304 -24.49 -33.29 9.82
C THR A 304 -23.16 -33.82 10.38
N ASP A 305 -22.04 -33.18 10.03
CA ASP A 305 -20.67 -33.67 10.27
C ASP A 305 -19.95 -33.03 11.47
N ASN A 306 -20.66 -32.40 12.40
CA ASN A 306 -20.07 -31.81 13.63
C ASN A 306 -18.99 -30.73 13.33
N LYS A 307 -18.91 -30.24 12.09
CA LYS A 307 -18.10 -29.08 11.68
C LYS A 307 -18.93 -27.83 11.85
N THR A 308 -18.29 -26.73 12.26
CA THR A 308 -18.91 -25.41 12.35
C THR A 308 -19.47 -25.04 10.96
N PRO A 309 -20.78 -24.78 10.81
CA PRO A 309 -21.36 -24.45 9.51
C PRO A 309 -20.75 -23.14 9.01
N GLN A 310 -20.06 -23.21 7.86
CA GLN A 310 -19.47 -22.06 7.19
C GLN A 310 -20.27 -21.82 5.90
N ASN A 311 -20.90 -20.65 5.83
CA ASN A 311 -21.67 -20.24 4.66
C ASN A 311 -20.85 -19.31 3.76
N GLU A 312 -21.22 -19.23 2.50
CA GLU A 312 -20.46 -18.56 1.45
C GLU A 312 -21.33 -17.63 0.60
N TRP A 313 -20.81 -16.43 0.32
CA TRP A 313 -21.36 -15.46 -0.63
C TRP A 313 -20.29 -15.05 -1.63
N PRO A 314 -20.50 -15.25 -2.95
CA PRO A 314 -19.61 -14.70 -3.96
C PRO A 314 -19.87 -13.20 -4.12
N LEU A 315 -18.84 -12.43 -4.45
CA LEU A 315 -18.98 -10.98 -4.67
C LEU A 315 -19.17 -10.61 -6.14
N ALA A 316 -18.93 -11.53 -7.07
CA ALA A 316 -19.25 -11.40 -8.49
C ALA A 316 -19.38 -12.78 -9.12
N LEU A 317 -20.09 -12.84 -10.26
CA LEU A 317 -20.18 -14.00 -11.13
C LEU A 317 -19.59 -13.65 -12.49
N GLN A 318 -19.01 -14.64 -13.17
CA GLN A 318 -18.56 -14.49 -14.55
C GLN A 318 -19.38 -15.44 -15.42
N ALA A 319 -20.15 -14.89 -16.36
CA ALA A 319 -21.09 -15.65 -17.19
C ALA A 319 -22.09 -16.53 -16.39
N GLY A 320 -22.45 -16.10 -15.18
CA GLY A 320 -23.38 -16.82 -14.30
C GLY A 320 -22.73 -17.91 -13.43
N GLU A 321 -21.42 -18.14 -13.57
CA GLU A 321 -20.69 -19.13 -12.78
C GLU A 321 -19.80 -18.49 -11.71
N ILE A 322 -19.54 -19.26 -10.66
CA ILE A 322 -18.59 -18.90 -9.59
C ILE A 322 -17.17 -19.12 -10.12
N THR A 323 -16.39 -18.05 -10.20
CA THR A 323 -15.00 -18.11 -10.67
C THR A 323 -14.02 -17.73 -9.55
N HIS A 324 -12.84 -17.20 -9.89
CA HIS A 324 -11.82 -16.73 -8.96
C HIS A 324 -12.17 -15.38 -8.28
N ALA A 325 -13.40 -14.89 -8.45
CA ALA A 325 -13.87 -13.69 -7.78
C ALA A 325 -13.76 -13.84 -6.25
N PRO A 326 -13.43 -12.76 -5.52
CA PRO A 326 -13.47 -12.75 -4.06
C PRO A 326 -14.81 -13.25 -3.50
N ARG A 327 -14.75 -13.98 -2.39
CA ARG A 327 -15.91 -14.53 -1.68
C ARG A 327 -15.88 -14.18 -0.21
N LEU A 328 -17.05 -14.05 0.39
CA LEU A 328 -17.23 -13.92 1.82
C LEU A 328 -17.62 -15.27 2.40
N THR A 329 -16.96 -15.66 3.48
CA THR A 329 -17.40 -16.78 4.30
C THR A 329 -17.84 -16.28 5.66
N TRP A 330 -18.90 -16.82 6.23
CA TRP A 330 -19.45 -16.36 7.50
C TRP A 330 -19.99 -17.54 8.31
N SER A 331 -19.96 -17.41 9.63
CA SER A 331 -20.20 -18.53 10.56
C SER A 331 -21.31 -18.27 11.57
N ASP A 332 -21.93 -17.10 11.54
CA ASP A 332 -22.99 -16.76 12.48
C ASP A 332 -23.91 -15.65 11.93
N ILE A 333 -25.19 -15.70 12.34
CA ILE A 333 -26.25 -14.81 11.88
C ILE A 333 -27.26 -14.57 13.00
N ARG A 334 -27.64 -13.31 13.21
CA ARG A 334 -28.51 -12.92 14.34
C ARG A 334 -29.43 -11.78 13.93
N LEU A 335 -30.63 -11.78 14.49
CA LEU A 335 -31.49 -10.59 14.47
C LEU A 335 -31.08 -9.65 15.60
N GLY A 336 -31.06 -8.35 15.32
CA GLY A 336 -30.75 -7.31 16.27
C GLY A 336 -31.56 -6.04 16.03
N GLN A 337 -31.21 -4.99 16.75
CA GLN A 337 -31.72 -3.64 16.53
C GLN A 337 -30.58 -2.64 16.63
N ASN A 338 -30.61 -1.62 15.76
CA ASN A 338 -29.77 -0.44 15.86
C ASN A 338 -30.63 0.83 15.92
N SER A 339 -29.99 2.01 15.85
CA SER A 339 -30.68 3.31 15.88
C SER A 339 -31.69 3.52 14.74
N SER A 340 -31.57 2.75 13.65
CA SER A 340 -32.39 2.87 12.44
C SER A 340 -33.52 1.83 12.37
N GLY A 341 -33.57 0.89 13.32
CA GLY A 341 -34.60 -0.15 13.39
C GLY A 341 -34.04 -1.57 13.49
N PRO A 342 -34.80 -2.59 13.09
CA PRO A 342 -34.35 -3.97 13.10
C PRO A 342 -33.23 -4.19 12.08
N ILE A 343 -32.26 -5.04 12.45
CA ILE A 343 -31.12 -5.40 11.63
C ILE A 343 -30.91 -6.91 11.61
N LEU A 344 -30.25 -7.37 10.55
CA LEU A 344 -29.68 -8.69 10.42
C LEU A 344 -28.15 -8.58 10.50
N ALA A 345 -27.56 -9.09 11.58
CA ALA A 345 -26.13 -9.04 11.82
C ALA A 345 -25.46 -10.37 11.42
N ILE A 346 -24.47 -10.30 10.53
CA ILE A 346 -23.66 -11.43 10.08
C ILE A 346 -22.29 -11.33 10.74
N SER A 347 -21.90 -12.37 11.48
CA SER A 347 -20.65 -12.42 12.26
C SER A 347 -19.73 -13.55 11.81
N GLY A 348 -18.46 -13.48 12.23
CA GLY A 348 -17.43 -14.42 11.78
C GLY A 348 -17.11 -14.29 10.29
N VAL A 349 -17.29 -13.09 9.74
CA VAL A 349 -17.11 -12.84 8.30
C VAL A 349 -15.63 -12.80 7.97
N ARG A 350 -15.24 -13.57 6.96
CA ARG A 350 -13.90 -13.57 6.37
C ARG A 350 -14.01 -13.35 4.88
N ILE A 351 -13.14 -12.52 4.33
CA ILE A 351 -12.97 -12.37 2.89
C ILE A 351 -11.88 -13.32 2.40
N GLN A 352 -12.18 -14.06 1.34
CA GLN A 352 -11.27 -14.99 0.70
C GLN A 352 -11.09 -14.63 -0.77
N PHE A 353 -9.84 -14.61 -1.23
CA PHE A 353 -9.49 -14.32 -2.62
C PHE A 353 -8.12 -14.91 -2.97
N PHE A 354 -7.79 -14.93 -4.26
CA PHE A 354 -6.51 -15.40 -4.75
C PHE A 354 -5.73 -14.24 -5.39
N LEU A 355 -4.52 -13.99 -4.91
CA LEU A 355 -3.67 -12.90 -5.40
C LEU A 355 -2.20 -13.27 -5.25
N PHE A 356 -1.35 -12.89 -6.21
CA PHE A 356 0.08 -13.25 -6.26
C PHE A 356 0.32 -14.76 -6.23
N ASN A 357 -0.56 -15.52 -6.88
CA ASN A 357 -0.53 -16.99 -6.92
C ASN A 357 -0.69 -17.70 -5.56
N VAL A 358 -1.25 -17.02 -4.56
CA VAL A 358 -1.50 -17.60 -3.24
C VAL A 358 -2.90 -17.22 -2.73
N ALA A 359 -3.44 -18.05 -1.84
CA ALA A 359 -4.74 -17.82 -1.23
C ALA A 359 -4.64 -16.84 -0.04
N TRP A 360 -5.62 -15.96 0.07
CA TRP A 360 -5.79 -15.02 1.17
C TRP A 360 -7.10 -15.33 1.89
N SER A 361 -7.10 -15.29 3.23
CA SER A 361 -8.29 -15.40 4.07
C SER A 361 -8.18 -14.47 5.27
N LEU A 362 -8.92 -13.36 5.22
CA LEU A 362 -8.82 -12.27 6.20
C LEU A 362 -10.14 -12.11 6.95
N PRO A 363 -10.14 -12.09 8.30
CA PRO A 363 -11.34 -11.75 9.07
C PRO A 363 -11.67 -10.26 8.91
N LEU A 364 -12.95 -9.91 8.76
CA LEU A 364 -13.37 -8.50 8.76
C LEU A 364 -13.54 -8.01 10.20
N SER A 365 -13.17 -6.76 10.46
CA SER A 365 -13.07 -6.23 11.83
C SER A 365 -14.43 -6.06 12.55
N ASN A 366 -15.52 -5.93 11.78
CA ASN A 366 -16.88 -5.73 12.30
C ASN A 366 -17.88 -6.71 11.66
N PRO A 367 -18.96 -7.07 12.37
CA PRO A 367 -20.11 -7.75 11.77
C PRO A 367 -20.68 -6.93 10.61
N LEU A 368 -21.20 -7.61 9.57
CA LEU A 368 -21.95 -6.94 8.51
C LEU A 368 -23.40 -6.80 8.98
N GLU A 369 -23.87 -5.56 9.13
CA GLU A 369 -25.23 -5.26 9.61
C GLU A 369 -26.13 -4.81 8.46
N PHE A 370 -27.13 -5.62 8.13
CA PHE A 370 -28.12 -5.32 7.10
C PHE A 370 -29.41 -4.80 7.76
N PRO A 371 -29.74 -3.50 7.66
CA PRO A 371 -30.98 -2.97 8.22
C PRO A 371 -32.20 -3.31 7.37
N ALA A 372 -33.38 -3.20 7.97
CA ALA A 372 -34.65 -3.33 7.26
C ALA A 372 -34.95 -2.14 6.33
N ALA A 373 -34.40 -0.97 6.64
CA ALA A 373 -34.49 0.20 5.77
C ALA A 373 -33.60 0.01 4.54
N ASP A 374 -34.01 0.56 3.40
CA ASP A 374 -33.21 0.55 2.18
C ASP A 374 -31.86 1.25 2.44
N ILE A 375 -30.77 0.55 2.14
CA ILE A 375 -29.42 1.10 2.17
C ILE A 375 -28.78 0.99 0.80
N VAL A 376 -27.94 1.97 0.48
CA VAL A 376 -27.25 2.03 -0.81
C VAL A 376 -25.98 1.19 -0.77
N GLU A 377 -25.18 1.36 0.28
CA GLU A 377 -23.85 0.75 0.41
C GLU A 377 -23.55 0.31 1.85
N LEU A 378 -22.80 -0.78 1.97
CA LEU A 378 -22.24 -1.27 3.23
C LEU A 378 -20.73 -1.42 3.08
N GLU A 379 -19.98 -0.84 4.00
CA GLU A 379 -18.51 -0.83 3.98
C GLU A 379 -17.93 -1.72 5.09
N ALA A 380 -16.84 -2.41 4.78
CA ALA A 380 -16.07 -3.15 5.75
C ALA A 380 -14.58 -3.08 5.41
N THR A 381 -13.74 -3.02 6.45
CA THR A 381 -12.29 -2.93 6.31
C THR A 381 -11.63 -3.99 7.19
N TYR A 382 -10.53 -4.54 6.68
CA TYR A 382 -9.53 -5.24 7.48
C TYR A 382 -8.21 -4.48 7.41
N ASP A 383 -7.71 -4.01 8.55
CA ASP A 383 -6.46 -3.26 8.72
C ASP A 383 -5.48 -3.93 9.71
N GLY A 384 -5.80 -5.16 10.14
CA GLY A 384 -5.07 -5.92 11.16
C GLY A 384 -3.74 -6.53 10.71
N PHE A 385 -3.10 -6.00 9.67
CA PHE A 385 -1.80 -6.50 9.18
C PHE A 385 -0.69 -6.16 10.18
N SER A 386 -0.29 -7.13 11.01
CA SER A 386 0.87 -7.01 11.89
C SER A 386 2.15 -7.30 11.11
N LEU A 387 2.82 -6.24 10.66
CA LEU A 387 4.09 -6.28 9.94
C LEU A 387 5.07 -5.31 10.60
N ALA A 388 6.38 -5.60 10.50
CA ALA A 388 7.40 -4.68 10.97
C ALA A 388 7.36 -3.40 10.12
N ASP A 389 7.55 -2.23 10.74
CA ASP A 389 7.42 -0.94 10.06
C ASP A 389 8.39 -0.82 8.87
N ASP A 390 9.55 -1.45 8.95
CA ASP A 390 10.61 -1.48 7.94
C ASP A 390 10.39 -2.47 6.79
N THR A 391 9.25 -3.18 6.75
CA THR A 391 8.95 -4.15 5.69
C THR A 391 8.86 -3.45 4.33
N PRO A 392 9.70 -3.80 3.32
CA PRO A 392 9.72 -3.10 2.03
C PRO A 392 8.43 -3.22 1.20
N LEU A 393 7.69 -4.32 1.35
CA LEU A 393 6.44 -4.57 0.65
C LEU A 393 5.43 -5.14 1.63
N ALA A 394 4.41 -4.37 1.96
CA ALA A 394 3.48 -4.69 3.04
C ALA A 394 2.03 -4.42 2.64
N PRO A 395 1.09 -5.37 2.79
CA PRO A 395 -0.33 -5.05 2.79
C PRO A 395 -0.69 -4.15 3.98
N GLN A 396 -1.58 -3.19 3.75
CA GLN A 396 -2.01 -2.21 4.75
C GLN A 396 -3.47 -2.36 5.14
N ALA A 397 -4.35 -2.52 4.17
CA ALA A 397 -5.77 -2.69 4.41
C ALA A 397 -6.43 -3.43 3.24
N VAL A 398 -7.54 -4.12 3.53
CA VAL A 398 -8.50 -4.57 2.53
C VAL A 398 -9.80 -3.85 2.79
N ASN A 399 -10.26 -3.08 1.80
CA ASN A 399 -11.51 -2.33 1.86
C ASN A 399 -12.53 -3.03 0.97
N MET A 400 -13.74 -3.22 1.48
CA MET A 400 -14.86 -3.82 0.77
C MET A 400 -16.06 -2.88 0.84
N THR A 401 -16.71 -2.70 -0.31
CA THR A 401 -17.98 -1.97 -0.43
C THR A 401 -19.00 -2.87 -1.10
N LEU A 402 -20.08 -3.20 -0.39
CA LEU A 402 -21.23 -3.92 -0.93
C LEU A 402 -22.29 -2.91 -1.37
N ASN A 403 -22.38 -2.62 -2.67
CA ASN A 403 -23.44 -1.78 -3.21
C ASN A 403 -24.73 -2.59 -3.43
N LEU A 404 -25.75 -2.31 -2.62
CA LEU A 404 -27.03 -3.03 -2.61
C LEU A 404 -28.08 -2.39 -3.53
N ALA A 405 -27.78 -1.24 -4.15
CA ALA A 405 -28.65 -0.62 -5.15
C ALA A 405 -28.34 -1.10 -6.58
N SER A 406 -27.05 -1.23 -6.92
CA SER A 406 -26.58 -1.65 -8.25
C SER A 406 -26.19 -3.13 -8.32
N TYR A 407 -25.99 -3.78 -7.15
CA TYR A 407 -25.48 -5.15 -7.03
C TYR A 407 -24.08 -5.36 -7.63
N VAL A 408 -23.33 -4.27 -7.83
CA VAL A 408 -21.93 -4.28 -8.24
C VAL A 408 -21.07 -3.97 -7.02
N HIS A 409 -20.47 -5.01 -6.45
CA HIS A 409 -19.63 -4.87 -5.26
C HIS A 409 -18.20 -4.46 -5.63
N ARG A 410 -17.44 -4.00 -4.64
CA ARG A 410 -16.05 -3.55 -4.80
C ARG A 410 -15.17 -4.10 -3.68
N VAL A 411 -13.98 -4.57 -4.03
CA VAL A 411 -12.95 -4.96 -3.06
C VAL A 411 -11.58 -4.47 -3.52
N ASP A 412 -10.91 -3.70 -2.67
CA ASP A 412 -9.58 -3.14 -2.92
C ASP A 412 -8.58 -3.63 -1.87
N LEU A 413 -7.41 -4.10 -2.30
CA LEU A 413 -6.25 -4.32 -1.43
C LEU A 413 -5.31 -3.12 -1.52
N GLN A 414 -5.00 -2.53 -0.37
CA GLN A 414 -3.99 -1.47 -0.25
C GLN A 414 -2.64 -2.08 0.08
N LEU A 415 -1.63 -1.79 -0.75
CA LEU A 415 -0.25 -2.18 -0.57
C LEU A 415 0.63 -0.95 -0.36
N ARG A 416 1.56 -1.03 0.59
CA ARG A 416 2.65 -0.08 0.77
C ARG A 416 3.94 -0.68 0.26
N VAL A 417 4.65 0.11 -0.54
CA VAL A 417 5.98 -0.18 -1.05
C VAL A 417 6.95 0.86 -0.48
N ARG A 418 7.99 0.43 0.24
CA ARG A 418 9.08 1.26 0.76
C ARG A 418 10.39 0.74 0.18
N LEU A 419 11.09 1.54 -0.60
CA LEU A 419 12.36 1.18 -1.23
C LEU A 419 13.45 2.16 -0.85
N GLY A 420 14.66 1.63 -0.60
CA GLY A 420 15.82 2.39 -0.16
C GLY A 420 16.12 2.27 1.34
N GLU A 421 17.32 2.69 1.71
CA GLU A 421 17.81 2.65 3.08
C GLU A 421 17.08 3.70 3.93
N GLN A 422 16.41 3.23 4.98
CA GLN A 422 15.72 4.11 5.91
C GLN A 422 16.75 4.89 6.72
N ARG A 423 16.72 6.21 6.58
CA ARG A 423 17.51 7.11 7.43
C ARG A 423 16.67 7.52 8.62
N SER A 424 17.28 7.59 9.79
CA SER A 424 16.67 8.12 11.01
C SER A 424 17.43 9.37 11.47
N SER A 425 16.70 10.34 12.02
CA SER A 425 17.30 11.53 12.63
C SER A 425 17.12 11.49 14.13
N ALA A 426 18.20 11.69 14.90
CA ALA A 426 18.12 11.89 16.34
C ALA A 426 17.40 13.19 16.74
N VAL A 427 17.25 14.13 15.79
CA VAL A 427 16.53 15.39 15.97
C VAL A 427 15.32 15.38 15.04
N ALA A 428 14.13 15.13 15.59
CA ALA A 428 12.86 15.19 14.86
C ALA A 428 12.52 16.66 14.51
N VAL A 429 13.12 17.17 13.43
CA VAL A 429 12.83 18.52 12.90
C VAL A 429 11.72 18.48 11.83
N ARG A 430 11.39 17.28 11.32
CA ARG A 430 10.30 17.03 10.37
C ARG A 430 9.16 16.27 11.05
N THR A 431 7.98 16.27 10.41
CA THR A 431 6.81 15.51 10.88
C THR A 431 7.05 13.99 10.92
N SER A 432 8.08 13.48 10.23
CA SER A 432 8.58 12.10 10.35
C SER A 432 9.99 12.07 10.96
N ALA A 433 10.22 11.15 11.89
CA ALA A 433 11.55 10.87 12.47
C ALA A 433 12.45 10.06 11.51
N GLU A 434 11.87 9.60 10.40
CA GLU A 434 12.46 8.70 9.42
C GLU A 434 12.27 9.28 8.03
N GLN A 435 13.26 9.05 7.15
CA GLN A 435 13.17 9.36 5.73
C GLN A 435 13.35 8.09 4.91
N VAL A 436 12.42 7.86 3.98
CA VAL A 436 12.49 6.76 3.01
C VAL A 436 12.66 7.34 1.61
N PRO A 437 13.62 6.85 0.81
CA PRO A 437 13.84 7.39 -0.52
C PRO A 437 12.67 7.23 -1.48
N PHE A 438 11.94 6.13 -1.41
CA PHE A 438 10.76 5.89 -2.23
C PHE A 438 9.66 5.22 -1.41
N THR A 439 8.49 5.83 -1.36
CA THR A 439 7.28 5.22 -0.77
C THR A 439 6.13 5.30 -1.76
N ALA A 440 5.40 4.20 -1.95
CA ALA A 440 4.19 4.16 -2.77
C ALA A 440 3.04 3.45 -2.04
N HIS A 441 1.85 4.02 -2.13
CA HIS A 441 0.58 3.43 -1.67
C HIS A 441 -0.24 3.03 -2.89
N ILE A 442 -0.42 1.73 -3.10
CA ILE A 442 -1.03 1.13 -4.29
C ILE A 442 -2.36 0.50 -3.90
N ASN A 443 -3.39 0.73 -4.71
CA ASN A 443 -4.69 0.10 -4.58
C ASN A 443 -4.88 -0.93 -5.70
N ILE A 444 -5.24 -2.15 -5.34
CA ILE A 444 -5.48 -3.26 -6.27
C ILE A 444 -6.97 -3.60 -6.26
N LEU A 445 -7.64 -3.50 -7.41
CA LEU A 445 -9.03 -3.89 -7.54
C LEU A 445 -9.16 -5.41 -7.75
N LEU A 446 -9.60 -6.14 -6.72
CA LEU A 446 -9.56 -7.61 -6.69
C LEU A 446 -10.60 -8.28 -7.59
N LEU A 447 -11.73 -7.62 -7.87
CA LEU A 447 -12.83 -8.20 -8.67
C LEU A 447 -12.56 -8.28 -10.18
N SER A 448 -11.53 -7.57 -10.65
CA SER A 448 -11.13 -7.55 -12.06
C SER A 448 -9.84 -8.34 -12.34
N VAL A 449 -9.34 -9.08 -11.36
CA VAL A 449 -8.10 -9.86 -11.50
C VAL A 449 -8.40 -11.15 -12.26
N ASP A 450 -7.94 -11.23 -13.50
CA ASP A 450 -7.87 -12.49 -14.25
C ASP A 450 -6.71 -13.34 -13.65
N PRO A 451 -6.94 -14.60 -13.27
CA PRO A 451 -5.93 -15.49 -12.67
C PRO A 451 -4.79 -15.89 -13.64
N ALA A 452 -4.82 -15.48 -14.91
CA ALA A 452 -3.74 -15.78 -15.84
C ALA A 452 -2.38 -15.22 -15.36
N PRO A 453 -1.29 -16.02 -15.32
CA PRO A 453 0.01 -15.61 -14.76
C PRO A 453 0.66 -14.38 -15.44
N SER A 454 0.24 -14.07 -16.67
CA SER A 454 0.73 -12.95 -17.47
C SER A 454 -0.23 -11.74 -17.51
N ALA A 455 -1.38 -11.81 -16.83
CA ALA A 455 -2.33 -10.72 -16.81
C ALA A 455 -1.81 -9.56 -15.97
N GLN A 456 -1.92 -8.34 -16.50
CA GLN A 456 -1.67 -7.13 -15.73
C GLN A 456 -2.76 -7.00 -14.67
N ILE A 457 -2.35 -6.85 -13.42
CA ILE A 457 -3.28 -6.65 -12.31
C ILE A 457 -3.82 -5.21 -12.40
N PRO A 458 -5.15 -5.00 -12.38
CA PRO A 458 -5.74 -3.67 -12.40
C PRO A 458 -5.42 -2.93 -11.10
N THR A 459 -4.57 -1.91 -11.23
CA THR A 459 -4.00 -1.18 -10.12
C THR A 459 -4.08 0.33 -10.32
N THR A 460 -4.41 1.02 -9.23
CA THR A 460 -4.22 2.46 -9.10
C THR A 460 -3.23 2.72 -7.97
N TRP A 461 -2.77 3.95 -7.82
CA TRP A 461 -2.02 4.35 -6.64
C TRP A 461 -2.67 5.58 -6.04
N GLU A 462 -2.56 5.70 -4.73
CA GLU A 462 -3.10 6.81 -3.96
C GLU A 462 -2.07 7.93 -3.84
N SER A 463 -0.84 7.56 -3.46
CA SER A 463 0.25 8.51 -3.30
C SER A 463 1.59 7.83 -3.54
N ILE A 464 2.54 8.59 -4.05
CA ILE A 464 3.94 8.20 -4.15
C ILE A 464 4.77 9.40 -3.68
N THR A 465 5.75 9.14 -2.81
CA THR A 465 6.69 10.14 -2.32
C THR A 465 8.13 9.72 -2.60
N LEU A 466 8.96 10.70 -2.93
CA LEU A 466 10.41 10.58 -3.03
C LEU A 466 11.04 11.38 -1.91
N PHE A 467 11.92 10.75 -1.14
CA PHE A 467 12.58 11.33 0.04
C PHE A 467 11.60 12.00 1.04
N ASP A 468 10.34 11.55 1.04
CA ASP A 468 9.18 12.07 1.77
C ASP A 468 8.71 13.51 1.47
N ASP A 469 9.47 14.29 0.71
CA ASP A 469 9.16 15.69 0.38
C ASP A 469 8.57 15.90 -1.00
N LEU A 470 8.98 15.06 -1.96
CA LEU A 470 8.60 15.21 -3.36
C LEU A 470 7.45 14.25 -3.63
N ILE A 471 6.30 14.77 -4.04
CA ILE A 471 5.08 14.00 -4.26
C ILE A 471 4.91 13.77 -5.75
N ILE A 472 4.71 12.54 -6.20
CA ILE A 472 4.36 12.27 -7.60
C ILE A 472 2.83 12.27 -7.72
N ASP A 473 2.30 13.20 -8.51
CA ASP A 473 0.86 13.33 -8.70
C ASP A 473 0.29 12.13 -9.48
N PRO A 474 -0.73 11.42 -8.95
CA PRO A 474 -1.43 10.37 -9.67
C PRO A 474 -2.08 10.80 -10.98
N LEU A 475 -2.26 12.07 -11.29
CA LEU A 475 -2.93 12.53 -12.51
C LEU A 475 -1.98 12.86 -13.68
N GLN A 476 -0.66 12.63 -13.53
CA GLN A 476 0.29 12.95 -14.60
C GLN A 476 0.10 12.08 -15.86
N PRO A 477 0.30 12.64 -17.07
CA PRO A 477 0.07 11.93 -18.34
C PRO A 477 1.18 10.91 -18.69
N ASP A 478 2.44 11.19 -18.33
CA ASP A 478 3.61 10.39 -18.72
C ASP A 478 3.98 9.37 -17.63
N LYS A 479 3.08 8.41 -17.39
CA LYS A 479 3.24 7.43 -16.32
C LYS A 479 2.92 6.01 -16.76
N SER A 480 3.65 5.04 -16.20
CA SER A 480 3.35 3.62 -16.36
C SER A 480 3.41 2.89 -15.03
N LEU A 481 2.33 2.20 -14.68
CA LEU A 481 2.28 1.24 -13.57
C LEU A 481 2.01 -0.15 -14.14
N VAL A 482 2.88 -1.10 -13.82
CA VAL A 482 2.68 -2.50 -14.13
C VAL A 482 2.85 -3.30 -12.86
N LEU A 483 1.79 -3.99 -12.46
CA LEU A 483 1.82 -4.99 -11.41
C LEU A 483 1.48 -6.36 -12.01
N THR A 484 2.32 -7.34 -11.69
CA THR A 484 2.18 -8.74 -12.07
C THR A 484 2.21 -9.59 -10.79
N PRO A 485 1.97 -10.92 -10.88
CA PRO A 485 2.03 -11.79 -9.70
C PRO A 485 3.36 -11.77 -8.92
N THR A 486 4.48 -11.38 -9.55
CA THR A 486 5.83 -11.48 -8.97
C THR A 486 6.68 -10.20 -9.12
N ALA A 487 6.15 -9.16 -9.76
CA ALA A 487 6.91 -7.95 -10.04
C ALA A 487 6.03 -6.70 -10.06
N PHE A 488 6.62 -5.59 -9.64
CA PHE A 488 6.06 -4.25 -9.68
C PHE A 488 7.02 -3.33 -10.42
N GLN A 489 6.49 -2.52 -11.34
CA GLN A 489 7.24 -1.51 -12.07
C GLN A 489 6.44 -0.21 -12.13
N LEU A 490 7.13 0.88 -11.84
CA LEU A 490 6.61 2.24 -11.90
C LEU A 490 7.62 3.12 -12.65
N GLN A 491 7.11 3.99 -13.54
CA GLN A 491 7.89 5.07 -14.15
C GLN A 491 7.16 6.40 -13.97
N TRP A 492 7.94 7.45 -13.71
CA TRP A 492 7.45 8.81 -13.55
C TRP A 492 8.43 9.80 -14.19
N LYS A 493 7.95 11.02 -14.42
CA LYS A 493 8.75 12.10 -15.00
C LYS A 493 8.85 13.34 -14.11
N ASN A 494 7.75 13.74 -13.49
CA ASN A 494 7.66 15.00 -12.75
C ASN A 494 7.27 14.73 -11.30
N TYR A 495 7.60 15.68 -10.43
CA TYR A 495 7.14 15.70 -9.04
C TYR A 495 6.43 17.02 -8.74
N ALA A 496 5.79 17.08 -7.59
CA ALA A 496 5.24 18.27 -6.98
C ALA A 496 5.83 18.41 -5.57
N THR A 497 5.90 19.62 -5.06
CA THR A 497 6.37 19.91 -3.70
C THR A 497 5.20 19.98 -2.74
N ARG A 498 5.42 19.57 -1.48
CA ARG A 498 4.37 19.66 -0.43
C ARG A 498 3.93 21.11 -0.17
N ASP A 499 4.86 22.05 -0.28
CA ASP A 499 4.59 23.50 -0.21
C ASP A 499 4.94 24.14 -1.56
N GLN A 500 3.96 24.79 -2.19
CA GLN A 500 4.13 25.44 -3.49
C GLN A 500 4.95 26.74 -3.41
N ASN A 501 5.16 27.29 -2.21
CA ASN A 501 5.86 28.56 -2.02
C ASN A 501 7.36 28.41 -1.73
N THR A 502 7.85 27.17 -1.59
CA THR A 502 9.26 26.90 -1.25
C THR A 502 9.88 25.94 -2.26
N VAL A 503 11.07 26.29 -2.75
CA VAL A 503 11.85 25.44 -3.66
C VAL A 503 12.74 24.52 -2.83
N PRO A 504 12.58 23.18 -2.90
CA PRO A 504 13.43 22.25 -2.19
C PRO A 504 14.89 22.37 -2.65
N GLN A 505 15.83 22.01 -1.78
CA GLN A 505 17.26 22.00 -2.07
C GLN A 505 17.83 20.61 -1.84
N PHE A 506 18.68 20.13 -2.75
CA PHE A 506 19.34 18.83 -2.57
C PHE A 506 20.28 18.86 -1.35
N LEU A 507 21.21 19.81 -1.34
CA LEU A 507 22.03 20.24 -0.20
C LEU A 507 21.81 21.74 -0.02
N SER A 508 22.28 22.30 1.10
CA SER A 508 22.14 23.75 1.29
C SER A 508 22.80 24.55 0.16
N GLY A 509 22.05 25.52 -0.37
CA GLY A 509 22.48 26.35 -1.50
C GLY A 509 22.42 25.66 -2.85
N MET A 510 21.84 24.45 -2.94
CA MET A 510 21.63 23.71 -4.19
C MET A 510 20.14 23.47 -4.44
N PRO A 511 19.34 24.52 -4.75
CA PRO A 511 17.92 24.37 -5.03
C PRO A 511 17.66 23.53 -6.28
N LEU A 512 16.59 22.74 -6.23
CA LEU A 512 16.06 22.02 -7.38
C LEU A 512 15.55 23.01 -8.43
N ALA A 513 15.56 22.61 -9.70
CA ALA A 513 15.11 23.44 -10.81
C ALA A 513 13.57 23.64 -10.80
N ASP A 514 13.12 24.80 -11.24
CA ASP A 514 11.70 25.18 -11.29
C ASP A 514 10.84 24.28 -12.19
N ALA A 515 11.47 23.55 -13.13
CA ALA A 515 10.78 22.65 -14.04
C ALA A 515 10.10 21.46 -13.34
N GLN A 516 10.45 21.19 -12.06
CA GLN A 516 9.93 20.08 -11.25
C GLN A 516 10.02 18.72 -11.96
N GLU A 517 11.04 18.54 -12.79
CA GLU A 517 11.35 17.27 -13.45
C GLU A 517 12.24 16.43 -12.53
N ALA A 518 11.80 15.19 -12.27
CA ALA A 518 12.60 14.16 -11.61
C ALA A 518 12.36 12.81 -12.28
N PRO A 519 12.76 12.62 -13.55
CA PRO A 519 12.50 11.37 -14.25
C PRO A 519 13.16 10.21 -13.54
N GLY A 520 12.40 9.13 -13.38
CA GLY A 520 12.84 7.98 -12.63
C GLY A 520 11.95 6.77 -12.81
N PHE A 521 12.42 5.65 -12.27
CA PHE A 521 11.67 4.42 -12.21
C PHE A 521 11.96 3.66 -10.93
N ALA A 522 11.00 2.85 -10.51
CA ALA A 522 11.12 1.89 -9.43
C ALA A 522 10.69 0.53 -9.98
N ALA A 523 11.51 -0.48 -9.78
CA ALA A 523 11.21 -1.84 -10.19
C ALA A 523 11.60 -2.81 -9.08
N LEU A 524 10.73 -3.76 -8.77
CA LEU A 524 11.00 -4.80 -7.79
C LEU A 524 10.45 -6.14 -8.22
N THR A 525 11.06 -7.20 -7.69
CA THR A 525 10.54 -8.56 -7.76
C THR A 525 10.35 -9.10 -6.35
N PHE A 526 9.30 -9.86 -6.15
CA PHE A 526 8.95 -10.44 -4.86
C PHE A 526 8.39 -11.84 -5.04
N GLU A 527 8.41 -12.59 -3.94
CA GLU A 527 7.77 -13.90 -3.83
C GLU A 527 6.74 -13.83 -2.70
N ALA A 528 5.53 -14.28 -2.97
CA ALA A 528 4.51 -14.46 -1.94
C ALA A 528 4.73 -15.84 -1.30
N VAL A 529 5.19 -15.86 -0.06
CA VAL A 529 5.45 -17.09 0.70
C VAL A 529 4.29 -17.33 1.64
N GLU A 530 3.60 -18.46 1.49
CA GLU A 530 2.57 -18.89 2.43
C GLU A 530 3.21 -19.10 3.81
N LYS A 531 2.60 -18.53 4.85
CA LYS A 531 2.96 -18.90 6.22
C LYS A 531 2.58 -20.37 6.39
N GLY A 532 3.58 -21.24 6.51
CA GLY A 532 3.37 -22.66 6.72
C GLY A 532 2.38 -22.90 7.87
N GLU A 533 1.51 -23.90 7.72
CA GLU A 533 0.45 -24.24 8.67
C GLU A 533 0.99 -24.14 10.10
N ALA A 534 0.54 -23.10 10.83
CA ALA A 534 0.78 -23.04 12.25
C ALA A 534 0.11 -24.27 12.85
N SER A 535 0.93 -25.19 13.37
CA SER A 535 0.46 -26.38 14.08
C SER A 535 -0.43 -25.95 15.25
N GLY A 536 -1.75 -26.10 15.09
CA GLY A 536 -2.73 -25.98 16.16
C GLY A 536 -3.86 -24.97 15.91
N ASP A 537 -4.98 -25.47 15.39
CA ASP A 537 -6.33 -25.30 15.94
C ASP A 537 -6.79 -23.88 16.36
N ARG A 538 -6.34 -22.82 15.68
CA ARG A 538 -6.87 -21.46 15.82
C ARG A 538 -7.53 -21.00 14.52
N SER A 539 -8.83 -21.21 14.42
CA SER A 539 -9.70 -20.78 13.31
C SER A 539 -9.76 -19.26 13.09
N ASP A 540 -9.26 -18.47 14.05
CA ASP A 540 -9.51 -17.02 14.11
C ASP A 540 -8.35 -16.17 13.58
N GLU A 541 -7.18 -16.76 13.31
CA GLU A 541 -6.03 -15.99 12.81
C GLU A 541 -6.19 -15.66 11.31
N ALA A 542 -5.76 -14.46 10.92
CA ALA A 542 -5.73 -14.03 9.52
C ALA A 542 -4.66 -14.83 8.75
N GLN A 543 -5.05 -15.40 7.61
CA GLN A 543 -4.15 -16.16 6.75
C GLN A 543 -3.83 -15.30 5.53
N PHE A 544 -2.59 -14.82 5.47
CA PHE A 544 -2.08 -14.06 4.35
C PHE A 544 -0.59 -14.36 4.15
N PRO A 545 -0.10 -14.31 2.90
CA PRO A 545 1.29 -14.57 2.59
C PRO A 545 2.21 -13.46 3.13
N THR A 546 3.47 -13.80 3.38
CA THR A 546 4.53 -12.80 3.50
C THR A 546 5.06 -12.46 2.11
N LEU A 547 5.07 -11.19 1.75
CA LEU A 547 5.61 -10.71 0.48
C LEU A 547 7.12 -10.46 0.63
N GLN A 548 7.93 -11.45 0.27
CA GLN A 548 9.37 -11.38 0.41
C GLN A 548 10.01 -10.68 -0.79
N LEU A 549 10.66 -9.54 -0.56
CA LEU A 549 11.45 -8.84 -1.57
C LEU A 549 12.65 -9.69 -2.03
N LYS A 550 12.81 -9.88 -3.34
CA LYS A 550 13.96 -10.60 -3.92
C LYS A 550 14.98 -9.64 -4.51
N THR A 551 14.52 -8.70 -5.33
CA THR A 551 15.34 -7.63 -5.90
C THR A 551 14.51 -6.36 -5.98
N ALA A 552 15.17 -5.22 -5.89
CA ALA A 552 14.56 -3.92 -6.11
C ALA A 552 15.62 -2.96 -6.64
N VAL A 553 15.19 -2.03 -7.46
CA VAL A 553 15.98 -0.90 -7.91
C VAL A 553 15.10 0.33 -7.97
N VAL A 554 15.63 1.46 -7.53
CA VAL A 554 15.06 2.78 -7.79
C VAL A 554 16.16 3.62 -8.40
N GLU A 555 15.82 4.32 -9.48
CA GLU A 555 16.70 5.29 -10.12
C GLU A 555 15.90 6.55 -10.40
N LEU A 556 16.48 7.71 -10.10
CA LEU A 556 15.89 8.99 -10.43
C LEU A 556 16.98 10.05 -10.65
N LEU A 557 16.65 11.06 -11.45
CA LEU A 557 17.52 12.20 -11.71
C LEU A 557 16.89 13.47 -11.12
N LEU A 558 17.54 14.11 -10.16
CA LEU A 558 17.15 15.44 -9.68
C LEU A 558 17.97 16.50 -10.40
N THR A 559 17.32 17.48 -10.99
CA THR A 559 18.00 18.62 -11.61
C THR A 559 18.04 19.77 -10.63
N CYS A 560 19.22 20.29 -10.34
CA CYS A 560 19.45 21.50 -9.54
C CYS A 560 19.92 22.63 -10.46
N GLN A 561 19.25 23.78 -10.40
CA GLN A 561 19.63 24.95 -11.18
C GLN A 561 19.38 26.24 -10.40
N TRP A 562 20.41 27.06 -10.28
CA TRP A 562 20.30 28.38 -9.64
C TRP A 562 21.37 29.35 -10.10
N GLY A 563 21.03 30.63 -10.00
CA GLY A 563 21.94 31.71 -10.36
C GLY A 563 22.32 31.72 -11.83
N ASP A 564 23.18 32.66 -12.17
CA ASP A 564 23.80 32.76 -13.48
C ASP A 564 25.32 32.73 -13.28
N PHE A 565 26.02 31.98 -14.12
CA PHE A 565 27.48 31.93 -14.10
C PHE A 565 28.10 33.26 -14.53
N LEU A 566 29.13 33.70 -13.81
CA LEU A 566 30.05 34.75 -14.24
C LEU A 566 31.05 34.19 -15.28
N GLN A 567 31.39 32.91 -15.19
CA GLN A 567 32.31 32.22 -16.11
C GLN A 567 31.66 31.87 -17.47
N VAL A 568 31.19 32.88 -18.21
CA VAL A 568 30.60 32.73 -19.55
C VAL A 568 31.58 33.09 -20.68
N PRO A 569 31.45 32.55 -21.91
CA PRO A 569 32.43 32.78 -22.99
C PRO A 569 32.60 34.22 -23.47
N ASP A 570 31.67 35.13 -23.16
CA ASP A 570 31.75 36.56 -23.52
C ASP A 570 31.43 37.43 -22.30
N VAL A 571 32.44 37.65 -21.46
CA VAL A 571 32.33 38.51 -20.27
C VAL A 571 32.35 39.99 -20.65
N ALA A 572 33.00 40.35 -21.77
CA ALA A 572 33.12 41.73 -22.24
C ALA A 572 31.77 42.28 -22.76
N GLY A 573 30.88 41.42 -23.25
CA GLY A 573 29.52 41.77 -23.68
C GLY A 573 28.48 41.94 -22.54
N LEU A 574 28.85 41.70 -21.27
CA LEU A 574 27.91 41.73 -20.13
C LEU A 574 27.60 43.14 -19.58
N ALA A 575 28.09 44.21 -20.21
CA ALA A 575 28.12 45.58 -19.69
C ALA A 575 26.76 46.28 -19.50
N SER A 576 25.63 45.58 -19.62
CA SER A 576 24.28 46.19 -19.55
C SER A 576 23.17 45.28 -19.03
N SER A 577 23.48 44.18 -18.33
CA SER A 577 22.42 43.33 -17.75
C SER A 577 22.10 43.77 -16.32
N ASP A 578 20.81 43.99 -16.00
CA ASP A 578 20.30 44.33 -14.66
C ASP A 578 20.68 43.31 -13.56
N ASN A 579 21.20 42.13 -13.93
CA ASN A 579 21.60 41.04 -13.03
C ASN A 579 23.12 40.87 -12.84
N LEU A 580 23.96 41.82 -13.28
CA LEU A 580 25.42 41.66 -13.18
C LEU A 580 25.92 41.66 -11.73
N SER A 581 25.35 42.50 -10.85
CA SER A 581 25.68 42.50 -9.42
C SER A 581 25.35 41.15 -8.77
N ASP A 582 24.26 40.49 -9.18
CA ASP A 582 23.90 39.17 -8.68
C ASP A 582 24.95 38.11 -9.08
N ARG A 583 25.47 38.15 -10.31
CA ARG A 583 26.53 37.25 -10.77
C ARG A 583 27.86 37.48 -10.06
N VAL A 584 28.15 38.71 -9.66
CA VAL A 584 29.40 39.05 -8.99
C VAL A 584 29.35 38.72 -7.50
N PHE A 585 28.26 39.01 -6.80
CA PHE A 585 28.23 39.00 -5.32
C PHE A 585 27.48 37.82 -4.67
N LYS A 586 26.61 37.11 -5.41
CA LYS A 586 25.97 35.90 -4.87
C LYS A 586 26.99 34.83 -4.52
N SER A 587 26.63 34.00 -3.55
CA SER A 587 27.49 32.95 -3.02
C SER A 587 27.93 31.92 -4.06
N SER A 588 26.97 31.48 -4.88
CA SER A 588 27.18 30.45 -5.89
C SER A 588 26.13 30.50 -7.01
N ALA A 589 26.47 29.84 -8.11
CA ALA A 589 25.53 29.46 -9.18
C ALA A 589 25.78 28.00 -9.55
N GLY A 590 24.77 27.29 -10.03
CA GLY A 590 24.90 25.86 -10.29
C GLY A 590 23.97 25.36 -11.36
N ARG A 591 24.46 24.36 -12.10
CA ARG A 591 23.69 23.53 -13.04
C ARG A 591 24.15 22.10 -12.83
N LEU A 592 23.45 21.38 -11.96
CA LEU A 592 23.80 20.03 -11.53
C LEU A 592 22.66 19.06 -11.83
N VAL A 593 23.03 17.83 -12.15
CA VAL A 593 22.14 16.68 -12.15
C VAL A 593 22.64 15.71 -11.10
N VAL A 594 21.78 15.40 -10.14
CA VAL A 594 22.01 14.42 -9.08
C VAL A 594 21.30 13.14 -9.47
N GLY A 595 22.06 12.12 -9.85
CA GLY A 595 21.54 10.77 -10.03
C GLY A 595 21.48 10.06 -8.69
N TYR A 596 20.28 9.65 -8.27
CA TYR A 596 20.09 8.75 -7.14
C TYR A 596 19.81 7.35 -7.65
N THR A 597 20.51 6.38 -7.09
CA THR A 597 20.25 4.96 -7.32
C THR A 597 20.21 4.24 -5.97
N THR A 598 19.26 3.32 -5.82
CA THR A 598 19.29 2.34 -4.73
C THR A 598 18.96 0.98 -5.27
N GLN A 599 19.65 -0.04 -4.77
CA GLN A 599 19.45 -1.42 -5.15
C GLN A 599 19.38 -2.32 -3.92
N TRP A 600 18.45 -3.27 -3.94
CA TRP A 600 18.37 -4.33 -2.96
C TRP A 600 19.23 -5.50 -3.41
N GLN A 601 20.36 -5.72 -2.73
CA GLN A 601 21.27 -6.83 -2.98
C GLN A 601 21.64 -7.49 -1.65
N THR A 602 21.70 -8.83 -1.62
CA THR A 602 22.15 -9.59 -0.43
C THR A 602 21.41 -9.22 0.88
N ASN A 603 20.10 -8.95 0.80
CA ASN A 603 19.26 -8.48 1.91
C ASN A 603 19.68 -7.14 2.55
N ALA A 604 20.33 -6.27 1.77
CA ALA A 604 20.69 -4.92 2.18
C ALA A 604 20.45 -3.94 1.04
N TRP A 605 20.19 -2.68 1.40
CA TRP A 605 20.15 -1.58 0.45
C TRP A 605 21.57 -1.08 0.17
N GLN A 606 21.86 -0.86 -1.11
CA GLN A 606 23.07 -0.16 -1.54
C GLN A 606 22.64 1.10 -2.28
N GLU A 607 22.95 2.26 -1.72
CA GLU A 607 22.57 3.54 -2.29
C GLU A 607 23.77 4.25 -2.92
N SER A 608 23.52 5.13 -3.88
CA SER A 608 24.54 5.98 -4.45
C SER A 608 23.93 7.29 -4.96
N PHE A 609 24.64 8.40 -4.69
CA PHE A 609 24.36 9.72 -5.21
C PHE A 609 25.51 10.15 -6.11
N LEU A 610 25.23 10.38 -7.39
CA LEU A 610 26.21 10.79 -8.40
C LEU A 610 25.90 12.20 -8.89
N LEU A 611 26.87 13.10 -8.75
CA LEU A 611 26.76 14.48 -9.22
C LEU A 611 27.42 14.63 -10.58
N ASN A 612 26.70 15.30 -11.48
CA ASN A 612 27.18 15.72 -12.79
C ASN A 612 26.83 17.19 -13.04
N GLY A 613 27.72 17.94 -13.70
CA GLY A 613 27.49 19.33 -14.08
C GLY A 613 28.49 20.30 -13.48
N PHE A 614 28.09 21.56 -13.33
CA PHE A 614 28.97 22.66 -12.90
C PHE A 614 28.43 23.37 -11.66
N LEU A 615 29.33 23.68 -10.73
CA LEU A 615 29.10 24.54 -9.58
C LEU A 615 30.09 25.69 -9.62
N GLU A 616 29.60 26.92 -9.77
CA GLU A 616 30.40 28.13 -9.63
C GLU A 616 30.28 28.65 -8.21
N VAL A 617 31.42 28.93 -7.58
CA VAL A 617 31.50 29.43 -6.21
C VAL A 617 32.32 30.70 -6.20
N THR A 618 31.86 31.63 -5.40
CA THR A 618 32.42 32.96 -5.28
C THR A 618 33.37 33.06 -4.08
N ASN A 619 34.59 33.55 -4.28
CA ASN A 619 35.58 33.66 -3.20
C ASN A 619 35.24 34.83 -2.26
N LEU A 620 35.25 34.57 -0.96
CA LEU A 620 35.17 35.60 0.08
C LEU A 620 36.48 36.38 0.24
N ILE A 621 37.60 35.85 -0.24
CA ILE A 621 38.92 36.46 -0.07
C ILE A 621 39.28 37.26 -1.32
N SER A 622 39.61 38.54 -1.11
CA SER A 622 40.00 39.44 -2.21
C SER A 622 41.38 39.11 -2.76
N TRP A 623 41.61 39.52 -4.00
CA TRP A 623 42.88 39.39 -4.69
C TRP A 623 43.60 40.73 -4.85
N PRO A 624 44.96 40.73 -4.86
CA PRO A 624 45.75 41.94 -5.08
C PRO A 624 45.46 42.53 -6.46
N GLN A 625 45.49 43.86 -6.55
CA GLN A 625 45.29 44.60 -7.79
C GLN A 625 46.57 44.72 -8.62
N GLU A 626 47.73 44.69 -7.98
CA GLU A 626 49.02 44.80 -8.67
C GLU A 626 50.00 43.77 -8.12
N PHE A 627 50.85 43.27 -9.02
CA PHE A 627 51.98 42.42 -8.69
C PHE A 627 53.22 43.03 -9.36
N THR A 628 54.22 43.38 -8.55
CA THR A 628 55.51 43.92 -9.04
C THR A 628 56.68 43.14 -8.45
N TYR A 629 57.66 42.80 -9.29
CA TYR A 629 58.92 42.21 -8.84
C TYR A 629 60.05 43.24 -8.95
N SER A 630 60.85 43.40 -7.88
CA SER A 630 62.06 44.23 -7.85
C SER A 630 63.29 43.33 -7.99
N GLU A 631 64.00 43.41 -9.11
CA GLU A 631 65.28 42.71 -9.32
C GLU A 631 66.38 43.19 -8.35
N GLU A 632 66.31 44.44 -7.86
CA GLU A 632 67.32 45.00 -6.96
C GLU A 632 67.21 44.46 -5.52
N ASP A 633 65.99 44.18 -5.06
CA ASP A 633 65.71 43.73 -3.70
C ASP A 633 65.46 42.21 -3.61
N ASP A 634 65.31 41.52 -4.74
CA ASP A 634 64.83 40.13 -4.84
C ASP A 634 63.51 39.90 -4.07
N LEU A 635 62.63 40.91 -4.18
CA LEU A 635 61.34 40.95 -3.50
C LEU A 635 60.22 41.16 -4.50
N ALA A 636 59.20 40.32 -4.36
CA ALA A 636 57.93 40.48 -5.01
C ALA A 636 56.97 41.23 -4.08
N VAL A 637 56.17 42.15 -4.63
CA VAL A 637 55.20 42.95 -3.87
C VAL A 637 53.81 42.74 -4.46
N LEU A 638 52.89 42.29 -3.61
CA LEU A 638 51.46 42.19 -3.91
C LEU A 638 50.73 43.37 -3.26
N ARG A 639 50.10 44.21 -4.09
CA ARG A 639 49.40 45.41 -3.61
C ARG A 639 47.89 45.22 -3.61
N PHE A 640 47.28 45.44 -2.45
CA PHE A 640 45.83 45.46 -2.23
C PHE A 640 45.33 46.90 -2.15
N PRO A 641 44.10 47.18 -2.63
CA PRO A 641 43.57 48.54 -2.66
C PRO A 641 43.26 49.07 -1.26
N ALA A 642 43.31 50.40 -1.14
CA ALA A 642 42.80 51.11 0.03
C ALA A 642 41.27 51.14 0.02
N LEU A 643 40.67 51.13 1.21
CA LEU A 643 39.27 51.51 1.38
C LEU A 643 39.18 53.04 1.37
N PRO A 644 38.53 53.67 0.37
CA PRO A 644 38.36 55.12 0.36
C PRO A 644 37.43 55.57 1.49
N SER A 645 37.76 56.71 2.10
CA SER A 645 36.89 57.40 3.06
C SER A 645 35.52 57.74 2.43
N LEU A 646 34.46 57.63 3.24
CA LEU A 646 33.10 57.99 2.81
C LEU A 646 33.00 59.51 2.62
N ASP A 647 32.76 59.96 1.38
CA ASP A 647 32.41 61.35 1.13
C ASP A 647 31.08 61.70 1.83
N VAL A 648 31.10 62.76 2.63
CA VAL A 648 29.95 63.25 3.40
C VAL A 648 28.83 63.64 2.42
N GLY A 649 27.85 62.74 2.25
CA GLY A 649 26.66 62.94 1.41
C GLY A 649 26.43 61.91 0.29
N ALA A 650 27.37 60.99 0.01
CA ALA A 650 27.26 60.04 -1.11
C ALA A 650 26.79 58.62 -0.73
N GLY A 651 26.78 58.25 0.55
CA GLY A 651 26.15 57.03 1.09
C GLY A 651 26.75 55.67 0.69
N LEU A 652 27.49 55.54 -0.43
CA LEU A 652 28.01 54.27 -0.93
C LEU A 652 29.39 54.44 -1.58
N ARG A 653 30.31 53.48 -1.33
CA ARG A 653 31.67 53.51 -1.90
C ARG A 653 31.71 52.77 -3.26
N SER A 654 32.31 53.38 -4.28
CA SER A 654 32.68 52.67 -5.52
C SER A 654 33.95 51.86 -5.26
N LEU A 655 33.82 50.52 -5.26
CA LEU A 655 34.89 49.60 -4.91
C LEU A 655 35.35 48.79 -6.14
N ASN A 656 36.29 49.36 -6.89
CA ASN A 656 36.98 48.61 -7.95
C ASN A 656 37.84 47.51 -7.33
N HIS A 657 37.73 46.29 -7.83
CA HIS A 657 38.41 45.14 -7.23
C HIS A 657 38.63 44.01 -8.24
N ARG A 658 39.45 43.03 -7.85
CA ARG A 658 39.57 41.77 -8.58
C ARG A 658 38.66 40.73 -7.96
N ARG A 659 37.80 40.13 -8.77
CA ARG A 659 36.91 39.06 -8.35
C ARG A 659 37.49 37.70 -8.73
N HIS A 660 37.60 36.83 -7.74
CA HIS A 660 37.96 35.42 -7.92
C HIS A 660 36.73 34.55 -7.76
N THR A 661 36.44 33.76 -8.79
CA THR A 661 35.45 32.67 -8.74
C THR A 661 36.11 31.39 -9.19
N ILE A 662 35.56 30.26 -8.74
CA ILE A 662 35.92 28.95 -9.26
C ILE A 662 34.68 28.27 -9.82
N ARG A 663 34.85 27.46 -10.86
CA ARG A 663 33.84 26.58 -11.40
C ARG A 663 34.34 25.15 -11.30
N ILE A 664 33.65 24.39 -10.46
CA ILE A 664 33.94 23.00 -10.15
C ILE A 664 33.14 22.14 -11.12
N LEU A 665 33.82 21.26 -11.85
CA LEU A 665 33.19 20.25 -12.69
C LEU A 665 32.94 18.99 -11.86
N PHE A 666 31.67 18.64 -11.71
CA PHE A 666 31.25 17.32 -11.27
C PHE A 666 31.05 16.43 -12.50
N ASN A 667 31.82 15.35 -12.59
CA ASN A 667 31.67 14.31 -13.62
C ASN A 667 31.65 12.95 -12.91
N GLN A 668 30.45 12.43 -12.64
CA GLN A 668 30.20 11.19 -11.89
C GLN A 668 30.82 11.16 -10.48
N HIS A 669 30.82 12.31 -9.80
CA HIS A 669 31.34 12.35 -8.43
C HIS A 669 30.34 11.73 -7.48
N GLN A 670 30.75 10.68 -6.78
CA GLN A 670 29.90 10.01 -5.81
C GLN A 670 30.02 10.70 -4.45
N ILE A 671 28.88 11.08 -3.86
CA ILE A 671 28.83 11.48 -2.45
C ILE A 671 28.79 10.21 -1.60
N PRO A 672 29.72 10.00 -0.65
CA PRO A 672 29.64 8.87 0.27
C PRO A 672 28.39 9.00 1.15
N ASN A 673 27.55 7.95 1.16
CA ASN A 673 26.27 7.97 1.88
C ASN A 673 26.42 8.25 3.38
N ALA A 674 27.53 7.82 3.98
CA ALA A 674 27.83 8.04 5.39
C ALA A 674 27.96 9.54 5.77
N LEU A 675 28.17 10.43 4.79
CA LEU A 675 28.22 11.87 5.03
C LEU A 675 26.81 12.48 5.09
N LEU A 676 25.80 11.85 4.47
CA LEU A 676 24.47 12.41 4.31
C LEU A 676 23.53 12.02 5.46
N THR A 677 22.83 12.99 6.00
CA THR A 677 21.75 12.83 6.98
C THR A 677 20.49 13.54 6.49
N ILE A 678 19.35 13.29 7.14
CA ILE A 678 18.06 13.92 6.79
C ILE A 678 18.20 15.44 6.89
N GLY A 679 17.86 16.15 5.81
CA GLY A 679 17.90 17.61 5.76
C GLY A 679 16.81 18.30 6.60
N ARG A 680 17.03 19.56 6.94
CA ARG A 680 16.07 20.40 7.71
C ARG A 680 15.38 21.42 6.80
N GLY A 681 14.13 21.74 7.11
CA GLY A 681 13.35 22.73 6.36
C GLY A 681 13.20 22.34 4.89
N VAL A 682 13.72 23.19 3.99
CA VAL A 682 13.65 22.99 2.53
C VAL A 682 14.74 22.07 1.96
N THR A 683 15.71 21.64 2.77
CA THR A 683 16.81 20.77 2.31
C THR A 683 16.42 19.29 2.40
N LEU A 684 16.66 18.52 1.34
CA LEU A 684 16.44 17.07 1.29
C LEU A 684 17.50 16.34 2.14
N PHE A 685 18.76 16.74 1.99
CA PHE A 685 19.90 16.19 2.71
C PHE A 685 20.77 17.30 3.33
N GLN A 686 21.51 16.93 4.37
CA GLN A 686 22.56 17.76 4.96
C GLN A 686 23.75 16.88 5.34
N PHE A 687 24.94 17.47 5.45
CA PHE A 687 26.07 16.73 5.99
C PHE A 687 25.92 16.52 7.49
N ALA A 688 26.36 15.36 7.99
CA ALA A 688 26.46 15.16 9.43
C ALA A 688 27.36 16.26 10.06
N PRO A 689 27.08 16.74 11.28
CA PRO A 689 27.68 17.97 11.82
C PRO A 689 29.22 18.02 11.80
N SER A 690 29.88 16.87 11.92
CA SER A 690 31.34 16.73 11.95
C SER A 690 31.92 16.09 10.68
N GLN A 691 31.22 16.18 9.55
CA GLN A 691 31.66 15.57 8.30
C GLN A 691 31.90 16.65 7.23
N ALA A 692 32.84 16.35 6.34
CA ALA A 692 33.09 17.12 5.12
C ALA A 692 33.20 16.19 3.93
N TRP A 693 32.77 16.67 2.77
CA TRP A 693 33.02 16.00 1.51
C TRP A 693 34.28 16.58 0.89
N GLN A 694 35.37 15.82 1.01
CA GLN A 694 36.66 16.09 0.39
C GLN A 694 36.77 15.30 -0.91
N LEU A 695 37.06 15.97 -2.01
CA LEU A 695 37.17 15.37 -3.33
C LEU A 695 38.25 16.05 -4.16
N LEU A 696 38.82 15.31 -5.11
CA LEU A 696 39.66 15.88 -6.16
C LEU A 696 38.76 16.22 -7.35
N ALA A 697 38.76 17.47 -7.80
CA ALA A 697 37.90 17.94 -8.88
C ALA A 697 38.69 18.75 -9.91
N VAL A 698 38.18 18.79 -11.15
CA VAL A 698 38.63 19.74 -12.17
C VAL A 698 37.99 21.08 -11.85
N VAL A 699 38.82 22.08 -11.58
CA VAL A 699 38.41 23.42 -11.16
C VAL A 699 38.93 24.44 -12.16
N GLU A 700 38.03 25.21 -12.74
CA GLU A 700 38.37 26.40 -13.51
C GLU A 700 38.30 27.63 -12.63
N HIS A 701 39.43 28.30 -12.48
CA HIS A 701 39.50 29.57 -11.77
C HIS A 701 39.29 30.71 -12.76
N GLN A 702 38.64 31.76 -12.29
CA GLN A 702 38.46 33.00 -13.02
C GLN A 702 38.88 34.19 -12.14
N LEU A 703 39.72 35.06 -12.70
CA LEU A 703 40.04 36.38 -12.16
C LEU A 703 39.59 37.46 -13.14
N VAL A 704 38.64 38.29 -12.72
CA VAL A 704 38.15 39.43 -13.49
C VAL A 704 38.30 40.74 -12.73
N ASP A 705 38.57 41.82 -13.46
CA ASP A 705 38.59 43.16 -12.90
C ASP A 705 37.16 43.72 -12.93
N ILE A 706 36.64 44.08 -11.75
CA ILE A 706 35.30 44.64 -11.57
C ILE A 706 35.43 46.16 -11.43
N HIS A 707 34.71 46.87 -12.30
CA HIS A 707 34.57 48.31 -12.23
C HIS A 707 33.17 48.66 -11.72
N ALA A 708 33.10 49.26 -10.53
CA ALA A 708 31.85 49.56 -9.84
C ALA A 708 31.52 51.06 -9.92
N SER A 709 30.23 51.41 -10.04
CA SER A 709 29.77 52.80 -9.90
C SER A 709 29.35 53.08 -8.45
N PRO A 710 29.45 54.34 -7.98
CA PRO A 710 28.77 54.75 -6.76
C PRO A 710 27.26 54.64 -7.00
N ALA A 711 26.60 53.74 -6.28
CA ALA A 711 25.17 53.51 -6.48
C ALA A 711 24.36 54.74 -6.08
N GLN A 712 23.43 55.17 -6.95
CA GLN A 712 22.46 56.22 -6.63
C GLN A 712 21.31 55.58 -5.83
N ALA A 713 21.27 55.84 -4.52
CA ALA A 713 20.16 55.50 -3.60
C ALA A 713 19.78 54.01 -3.44
N ALA A 714 20.55 53.05 -3.96
CA ALA A 714 20.21 51.62 -3.91
C ALA A 714 20.87 50.88 -2.73
N GLU A 715 20.20 49.88 -2.16
CA GLU A 715 20.77 48.98 -1.12
C GLU A 715 21.88 48.06 -1.63
N ARG A 716 22.25 48.15 -2.93
CA ARG A 716 23.21 47.28 -3.61
C ARG A 716 24.24 48.07 -4.41
N ILE A 717 25.47 47.57 -4.47
CA ILE A 717 26.53 48.12 -5.33
C ILE A 717 26.23 47.80 -6.81
N SER A 718 26.41 48.78 -7.68
CA SER A 718 26.16 48.65 -9.12
C SER A 718 27.48 48.41 -9.87
N ILE A 719 27.48 47.44 -10.78
CA ILE A 719 28.64 47.08 -11.60
C ILE A 719 28.51 47.70 -12.99
N GLU A 720 29.48 48.54 -13.38
CA GLU A 720 29.50 49.19 -14.69
C GLU A 720 30.03 48.26 -15.78
N ARG A 721 31.14 47.57 -15.51
CA ARG A 721 31.78 46.67 -16.46
C ARG A 721 32.66 45.63 -15.77
N VAL A 722 32.85 44.52 -16.47
CA VAL A 722 33.83 43.47 -16.14
C VAL A 722 34.90 43.48 -17.21
N ALA A 723 36.18 43.47 -16.81
CA ALA A 723 37.33 43.53 -17.71
C ALA A 723 38.39 42.48 -17.35
N ASN A 724 39.36 42.26 -18.24
CA ASN A 724 40.55 41.44 -18.02
C ASN A 724 40.23 40.05 -17.44
N ASP A 725 39.41 39.28 -18.17
CA ASP A 725 39.04 37.92 -17.82
C ASP A 725 40.22 36.97 -18.00
N ARG A 726 40.76 36.48 -16.88
CA ARG A 726 41.87 35.53 -16.82
C ARG A 726 41.34 34.22 -16.27
N ARG A 727 41.59 33.12 -16.99
CA ARG A 727 41.13 31.79 -16.61
C ARG A 727 42.21 30.75 -16.75
N TRP A 728 42.18 29.78 -15.85
CA TRP A 728 43.00 28.58 -15.93
C TRP A 728 42.26 27.43 -15.28
N THR A 729 42.60 26.21 -15.68
CA THR A 729 41.99 24.99 -15.15
C THR A 729 43.06 24.15 -14.49
N VAL A 730 42.75 23.64 -13.30
CA VAL A 730 43.62 22.76 -12.53
C VAL A 730 42.80 21.59 -11.98
N VAL A 731 43.46 20.49 -11.64
CA VAL A 731 42.87 19.45 -10.81
C VAL A 731 43.38 19.66 -9.40
N GLN A 732 42.46 19.90 -8.48
CA GLN A 732 42.80 20.21 -7.10
C GLN A 732 41.77 19.64 -6.14
N GLU A 733 42.12 19.63 -4.86
CA GLU A 733 41.19 19.27 -3.81
C GLU A 733 40.15 20.38 -3.61
N VAL A 734 38.90 19.97 -3.40
CA VAL A 734 37.78 20.81 -2.99
C VAL A 734 37.14 20.16 -1.77
N ARG A 735 36.84 20.97 -0.76
CA ARG A 735 36.14 20.55 0.45
C ARG A 735 34.81 21.28 0.56
N LEU A 736 33.72 20.53 0.62
CA LEU A 736 32.42 21.04 1.04
C LEU A 736 32.21 20.63 2.49
N THR A 737 32.18 21.59 3.40
CA THR A 737 32.23 21.33 4.85
C THR A 737 31.16 22.10 5.61
N THR A 738 30.69 21.55 6.73
CA THR A 738 29.89 22.29 7.71
C THR A 738 30.75 23.34 8.42
N PRO A 739 30.13 24.38 9.02
CA PRO A 739 30.87 25.38 9.81
C PRO A 739 31.60 24.77 11.01
N ASP A 740 31.00 23.76 11.65
CA ASP A 740 31.59 23.06 12.80
C ASP A 740 32.82 22.23 12.41
N HIS A 741 32.75 21.47 11.30
CA HIS A 741 33.92 20.73 10.82
C HIS A 741 35.02 21.68 10.35
N PHE A 742 34.66 22.79 9.68
CA PHE A 742 35.65 23.80 9.29
C PHE A 742 36.36 24.44 10.49
N ARG A 743 35.63 24.67 11.60
CA ARG A 743 36.22 25.14 12.87
C ARG A 743 37.26 24.15 13.39
N GLN A 744 36.95 22.85 13.37
CA GLN A 744 37.88 21.79 13.79
C GLN A 744 39.11 21.74 12.88
N PHE A 745 38.90 21.81 11.56
CA PHE A 745 39.96 21.89 10.57
C PHE A 745 40.91 23.07 10.83
N LEU A 746 40.38 24.29 10.96
CA LEU A 746 41.20 25.47 11.27
C LEU A 746 41.92 25.35 12.62
N THR A 747 41.29 24.75 13.63
CA THR A 747 41.91 24.52 14.94
C THR A 747 43.10 23.56 14.80
N SER A 748 42.97 22.51 13.99
CA SER A 748 44.06 21.57 13.73
C SER A 748 45.26 22.27 13.07
N LEU A 749 44.99 23.17 12.11
CA LEU A 749 46.00 23.94 11.41
C LEU A 749 46.69 24.99 12.29
N SER A 750 46.03 25.50 13.34
CA SER A 750 46.61 26.51 14.24
C SER A 750 47.87 26.01 14.98
N THR A 751 48.03 24.70 15.09
CA THR A 751 49.19 24.05 15.72
C THR A 751 50.30 23.64 14.75
N GLY A 752 50.06 23.79 13.44
CA GLY A 752 51.03 23.47 12.41
C GLY A 752 52.19 24.46 12.37
N ASN A 753 53.37 24.00 11.96
CA ASN A 753 54.52 24.84 11.67
C ASN A 753 54.84 24.76 10.17
N THR A 754 55.31 25.85 9.59
CA THR A 754 55.81 25.90 8.22
C THR A 754 57.14 26.63 8.18
N LEU A 755 57.80 26.59 7.03
CA LEU A 755 59.00 27.36 6.79
C LEU A 755 58.62 28.83 6.55
N ASP A 756 59.18 29.72 7.37
CA ASP A 756 59.11 31.16 7.19
C ASP A 756 60.47 31.69 6.68
N PRO A 757 60.48 32.52 5.65
CA PRO A 757 61.71 33.04 5.05
C PRO A 757 62.49 34.02 5.94
N GLY A 758 61.87 34.66 6.94
CA GLY A 758 62.53 35.53 7.91
C GLY A 758 62.90 34.82 9.21
N GLU A 759 62.02 33.99 9.75
CA GLU A 759 62.15 33.33 11.07
C GLU A 759 62.55 31.85 11.00
N GLY A 760 62.62 31.26 9.81
CA GLY A 760 63.02 29.87 9.60
C GLY A 760 61.85 28.89 9.78
N ILE A 761 61.53 28.50 11.01
CA ILE A 761 60.34 27.69 11.31
C ILE A 761 59.41 28.56 12.14
N ALA A 762 58.26 28.92 11.57
CA ALA A 762 57.22 29.67 12.27
C ALA A 762 55.92 28.87 12.31
N THR A 763 55.00 29.28 13.18
CA THR A 763 53.66 28.72 13.18
C THR A 763 52.96 29.03 11.86
N LEU A 764 52.13 28.12 11.38
CA LEU A 764 51.47 28.21 10.08
C LEU A 764 50.74 29.55 9.90
N GLY A 765 50.08 30.04 10.97
CA GLY A 765 49.36 31.31 10.92
C GLY A 765 50.22 32.57 11.05
N ALA A 766 51.46 32.46 11.50
CA ALA A 766 52.41 33.56 11.49
C ALA A 766 53.08 33.71 10.11
N ALA A 767 53.32 32.59 9.43
CA ALA A 767 53.98 32.54 8.13
C ALA A 767 53.02 32.71 6.93
N ASN A 768 51.76 32.28 7.04
CA ASN A 768 50.79 32.35 5.94
C ASN A 768 49.85 33.57 6.04
N GLN A 769 49.51 34.11 4.87
CA GLN A 769 48.54 35.19 4.71
C GLN A 769 47.13 34.64 4.38
N GLY A 770 46.11 35.50 4.35
CA GLY A 770 44.72 35.09 4.11
C GLY A 770 44.03 34.52 5.35
N TYR A 771 43.07 33.60 5.16
CA TYR A 771 42.26 33.05 6.26
C TYR A 771 43.05 32.16 7.23
N LEU A 772 44.26 31.76 6.85
CA LEU A 772 45.18 31.03 7.71
C LEU A 772 45.99 31.95 8.63
N SER A 773 45.98 33.27 8.39
CA SER A 773 46.71 34.22 9.25
C SER A 773 46.17 34.20 10.68
N THR A 774 47.04 34.38 11.69
CA THR A 774 46.65 34.34 13.11
C THR A 774 45.52 35.32 13.44
N LYS A 775 45.52 36.51 12.83
CA LYS A 775 44.50 37.54 13.07
C LYS A 775 43.12 37.13 12.53
N LEU A 776 43.06 36.63 11.29
CA LEU A 776 41.80 36.22 10.67
C LEU A 776 41.30 34.90 11.27
N GLN A 777 42.20 33.95 11.52
CA GLN A 777 41.87 32.71 12.24
C GLN A 777 41.30 33.01 13.63
N ALA A 778 41.87 33.98 14.36
CA ALA A 778 41.32 34.41 15.63
C ALA A 778 39.89 34.95 15.47
N MET A 779 39.58 35.75 14.46
CA MET A 779 38.21 36.26 14.22
C MET A 779 37.21 35.16 13.79
N LEU A 780 37.68 34.11 13.11
CA LEU A 780 36.86 32.97 12.68
C LEU A 780 36.57 32.00 13.85
N LEU A 781 37.56 31.74 14.71
CA LEU A 781 37.52 30.74 15.78
C LEU A 781 37.23 31.29 17.18
N SER A 782 37.60 32.55 17.47
CA SER A 782 37.67 33.11 18.82
C SER A 782 37.17 34.57 18.89
N GLY A 783 36.85 35.06 20.09
CA GLY A 783 36.30 36.41 20.32
C GLY A 783 34.89 36.41 20.92
N ASP A 784 34.31 37.59 21.12
CA ASP A 784 32.99 37.75 21.76
C ASP A 784 31.83 37.14 20.94
N SER A 785 31.97 37.09 19.62
CA SER A 785 31.07 36.41 18.67
C SER A 785 31.87 35.80 17.51
N PRO A 786 32.39 34.55 17.63
CA PRO A 786 33.17 33.91 16.58
C PRO A 786 32.34 33.74 15.30
N ALA A 787 32.87 34.15 14.14
CA ALA A 787 32.08 34.23 12.91
C ALA A 787 31.49 32.89 12.45
N LEU A 788 32.20 31.78 12.69
CA LEU A 788 31.73 30.43 12.38
C LEU A 788 30.64 29.92 13.33
N ASN A 789 30.45 30.54 14.51
CA ASN A 789 29.38 30.17 15.45
C ASN A 789 28.06 30.87 15.13
N VAL A 790 28.12 31.96 14.37
CA VAL A 790 26.95 32.76 13.97
C VAL A 790 26.42 32.31 12.60
N LEU A 791 27.17 31.48 11.88
CA LEU A 791 26.69 30.88 10.63
C LEU A 791 25.54 29.91 10.92
N PRO A 792 24.42 29.98 10.18
CA PRO A 792 23.36 29.00 10.28
C PRO A 792 23.83 27.58 9.95
N ASP A 793 23.30 26.59 10.66
CA ASP A 793 23.57 25.16 10.42
C ASP A 793 23.34 24.73 8.95
N ASN A 794 22.44 25.42 8.25
CA ASN A 794 22.15 25.22 6.83
C ASN A 794 23.07 26.06 5.93
N THR A 795 24.34 26.24 6.25
CA THR A 795 25.34 26.86 5.35
C THR A 795 26.49 25.88 5.14
N LEU A 796 26.87 25.65 3.89
CA LEU A 796 28.09 24.90 3.57
C LEU A 796 29.21 25.86 3.20
N LEU A 797 30.42 25.59 3.66
CA LEU A 797 31.62 26.31 3.26
C LEU A 797 32.35 25.50 2.19
N VAL A 798 32.90 26.21 1.21
CA VAL A 798 33.68 25.61 0.12
C VAL A 798 35.12 26.07 0.28
N GLU A 799 36.00 25.17 0.68
CA GLU A 799 37.44 25.42 0.79
C GLU A 799 38.13 24.75 -0.40
N ALA A 800 38.88 25.55 -1.16
CA ALA A 800 39.51 25.10 -2.41
C ALA A 800 40.84 25.84 -2.64
N SER A 801 41.58 26.10 -1.56
CA SER A 801 42.87 26.78 -1.68
C SER A 801 43.89 25.85 -2.30
N ALA A 802 44.62 26.34 -3.29
CA ALA A 802 45.64 25.56 -3.97
C ALA A 802 46.87 26.41 -4.30
N PRO A 803 48.07 25.81 -4.36
CA PRO A 803 49.26 26.49 -4.84
C PRO A 803 49.25 26.60 -6.36
N HIS A 804 49.46 27.82 -6.88
CA HIS A 804 49.53 28.11 -8.31
C HIS A 804 50.78 28.89 -8.67
N TRP A 805 51.33 28.62 -9.85
CA TRP A 805 52.37 29.43 -10.45
C TRP A 805 51.77 30.67 -11.09
N VAL A 806 52.22 31.85 -10.67
CA VAL A 806 51.77 33.15 -11.17
C VAL A 806 52.97 33.90 -11.75
N ASN A 807 52.80 34.46 -12.95
CA ASN A 807 53.79 35.32 -13.60
C ASN A 807 53.31 36.77 -13.61
N GLN A 808 54.25 37.71 -13.43
CA GLN A 808 54.01 39.14 -13.55
C GLN A 808 53.53 39.54 -14.95
N THR A 809 54.11 38.95 -15.98
CA THR A 809 53.79 39.26 -17.37
C THR A 809 52.61 38.40 -17.83
N PRO A 810 51.43 38.99 -18.12
CA PRO A 810 50.30 38.23 -18.62
C PRO A 810 50.61 37.62 -19.97
N VAL A 811 50.18 36.37 -20.18
CA VAL A 811 50.38 35.69 -21.45
C VAL A 811 49.29 36.18 -22.41
N THR A 812 49.69 36.88 -23.48
CA THR A 812 48.77 37.57 -24.39
C THR A 812 48.17 36.66 -25.47
N THR A 813 48.71 35.45 -25.63
CA THR A 813 48.23 34.45 -26.60
C THR A 813 48.44 33.03 -26.05
N THR A 814 47.36 32.40 -25.61
CA THR A 814 47.35 30.95 -25.29
C THR A 814 46.21 30.28 -26.04
N SER A 815 46.50 29.15 -26.69
CA SER A 815 45.45 28.21 -27.08
C SER A 815 44.96 27.53 -25.80
N ALA A 816 43.67 27.58 -25.50
CA ALA A 816 43.13 26.82 -24.38
C ALA A 816 43.48 25.33 -24.60
N THR A 817 44.23 24.73 -23.68
CA THR A 817 44.48 23.29 -23.72
C THR A 817 43.14 22.60 -23.57
N THR A 818 42.67 21.96 -24.63
CA THR A 818 41.40 21.25 -24.60
C THR A 818 41.61 20.03 -23.70
N LEU A 819 41.11 20.08 -22.47
CA LEU A 819 40.91 18.87 -21.68
C LEU A 819 39.93 18.00 -22.46
N GLN A 820 40.45 17.00 -23.18
CA GLN A 820 39.63 16.08 -23.95
C GLN A 820 38.71 15.33 -22.98
N PHE A 821 37.42 15.60 -23.09
CA PHE A 821 36.37 14.84 -22.43
C PHE A 821 36.34 13.42 -23.00
N LEU A 822 37.05 12.49 -22.36
CA LEU A 822 36.95 11.07 -22.65
C LEU A 822 36.07 10.43 -21.57
N PRO A 823 34.86 9.95 -21.88
CA PRO A 823 33.92 9.39 -20.89
C PRO A 823 34.39 8.12 -20.17
N ASN A 824 35.63 7.65 -20.39
CA ASN A 824 36.26 6.53 -19.69
C ASN A 824 37.78 6.74 -19.45
N GLY A 825 38.28 7.96 -19.59
CA GLY A 825 39.71 8.26 -19.40
C GLY A 825 40.03 8.55 -17.95
N ASN A 826 41.02 7.88 -17.36
CA ASN A 826 41.67 8.36 -16.14
C ASN A 826 42.23 9.76 -16.44
N GLN A 827 41.62 10.78 -15.83
CA GLN A 827 42.09 12.15 -15.94
C GLN A 827 43.39 12.26 -15.13
N LEU A 828 44.52 12.16 -15.82
CA LEU A 828 45.82 12.43 -15.22
C LEU A 828 46.00 13.93 -15.15
N ALA A 829 45.93 14.46 -13.93
CA ALA A 829 46.39 15.80 -13.62
C ALA A 829 47.92 15.85 -13.73
N ILE A 830 48.43 16.48 -14.78
CA ILE A 830 49.84 16.87 -14.83
C ILE A 830 49.91 18.21 -14.10
N LEU A 831 50.69 18.30 -13.02
CA LEU A 831 50.96 19.61 -12.41
C LEU A 831 51.62 20.48 -13.45
N SER A 832 50.98 21.60 -13.74
CA SER A 832 51.49 22.53 -14.73
C SER A 832 52.82 23.13 -14.27
N ASN A 833 53.84 22.98 -15.08
CA ASN A 833 55.14 23.62 -14.97
C ASN A 833 55.02 25.06 -15.51
N PRO A 834 55.81 26.03 -15.01
CA PRO A 834 56.01 27.32 -15.69
C PRO A 834 56.11 27.27 -17.23
N GLN A 835 56.68 26.19 -17.79
CA GLN A 835 56.76 25.94 -19.25
C GLN A 835 55.39 25.72 -19.94
N ASP A 836 54.36 25.30 -19.21
CA ASP A 836 53.04 24.99 -19.75
C ASP A 836 52.18 26.25 -19.97
N TYR A 837 52.58 27.38 -19.38
CA TYR A 837 51.79 28.61 -19.35
C TYR A 837 52.32 29.72 -20.28
N GLY A 838 53.51 29.60 -20.86
CA GLY A 838 54.02 30.62 -21.78
C GLY A 838 55.46 30.40 -22.26
N PRO A 839 55.99 31.29 -23.13
CA PRO A 839 57.32 31.18 -23.73
C PRO A 839 58.48 31.55 -22.78
N SER A 840 58.22 31.73 -21.48
CA SER A 840 59.23 32.15 -20.50
C SER A 840 60.06 30.98 -19.97
N ASP A 841 61.33 31.25 -19.64
CA ASP A 841 62.23 30.27 -19.02
C ASP A 841 61.67 29.89 -17.62
N PRO A 842 61.56 28.60 -17.24
CA PRO A 842 61.16 28.21 -15.88
C PRO A 842 62.10 28.70 -14.78
N ARG A 843 63.26 29.28 -15.13
CA ARG A 843 64.20 29.94 -14.21
C ARG A 843 64.00 31.45 -14.11
N ASP A 844 62.94 31.99 -14.72
CA ASP A 844 62.61 33.42 -14.61
C ASP A 844 62.12 33.72 -13.18
N PRO A 845 62.76 34.64 -12.43
CA PRO A 845 62.36 34.99 -11.07
C PRO A 845 60.98 35.65 -10.98
N GLN A 846 60.38 36.07 -12.10
CA GLN A 846 59.02 36.60 -12.15
C GLN A 846 57.93 35.54 -11.96
N TRP A 847 58.28 34.24 -12.00
CA TRP A 847 57.39 33.15 -11.62
C TRP A 847 57.39 32.95 -10.10
N LEU A 848 56.24 33.14 -9.47
CA LEU A 848 56.02 32.89 -8.04
C LEU A 848 55.08 31.71 -7.83
N LEU A 849 55.36 30.86 -6.85
CA LEU A 849 54.41 29.87 -6.37
C LEU A 849 53.59 30.47 -5.23
N LEU A 850 52.35 30.88 -5.53
CA LEU A 850 51.45 31.49 -4.55
C LEU A 850 50.37 30.48 -4.15
N THR A 851 50.17 30.28 -2.86
CA THR A 851 48.95 29.61 -2.38
C THR A 851 47.79 30.58 -2.59
N MET A 852 46.87 30.24 -3.48
CA MET A 852 45.68 31.03 -3.76
C MET A 852 44.61 30.68 -2.74
N PRO A 853 44.35 31.51 -1.71
CA PRO A 853 43.34 31.19 -0.72
C PRO A 853 41.95 31.27 -1.35
N PHE A 854 41.16 30.23 -1.15
CA PHE A 854 39.78 30.17 -1.58
C PHE A 854 38.87 29.70 -0.45
N LEU A 855 37.95 30.57 -0.05
CA LEU A 855 36.87 30.25 0.87
C LEU A 855 35.57 30.80 0.28
N GLY A 856 34.68 29.91 -0.12
CA GLY A 856 33.36 30.21 -0.63
C GLY A 856 32.27 29.70 0.30
N ARG A 857 31.01 29.90 -0.12
CA ARG A 857 29.83 29.48 0.64
C ARG A 857 28.73 28.95 -0.30
N LEU A 858 27.93 28.01 0.19
CA LEU A 858 26.67 27.57 -0.42
C LEU A 858 25.57 27.77 0.63
N GLN A 859 24.57 28.58 0.27
CA GLN A 859 23.49 29.00 1.15
C GLN A 859 22.27 29.42 0.33
N HIS A 860 21.16 29.73 1.00
CA HIS A 860 19.96 30.21 0.33
C HIS A 860 20.19 31.61 -0.27
N THR A 861 19.67 31.86 -1.48
CA THR A 861 19.89 33.12 -2.22
C THR A 861 19.35 34.37 -1.50
N ALA A 862 18.35 34.19 -0.64
CA ALA A 862 17.83 35.22 0.25
C ALA A 862 18.87 35.74 1.26
N ASP A 863 19.87 34.91 1.62
CA ASP A 863 20.90 35.26 2.60
C ASP A 863 22.06 36.07 1.98
N ASP A 864 22.24 36.00 0.64
CA ASP A 864 23.39 36.61 -0.06
C ASP A 864 23.47 38.16 0.07
N PHE A 865 22.35 38.81 0.35
CA PHE A 865 22.23 40.27 0.49
C PHE A 865 21.57 40.70 1.81
N SER A 866 21.44 39.79 2.78
CA SER A 866 20.73 40.05 4.02
C SER A 866 21.54 40.92 5.00
N ARG A 867 20.98 42.04 5.45
CA ARG A 867 21.63 42.96 6.40
C ARG A 867 21.71 42.44 7.83
N SER A 868 20.91 41.43 8.18
CA SER A 868 20.88 40.82 9.52
C SER A 868 21.70 39.53 9.62
N ALA A 869 22.40 39.16 8.55
CA ALA A 869 23.16 37.93 8.44
C ALA A 869 24.58 38.06 9.02
N SER A 870 25.22 36.92 9.32
CA SER A 870 26.63 36.88 9.70
C SER A 870 27.50 37.53 8.60
N PRO A 871 28.61 38.23 8.93
CA PRO A 871 29.49 38.80 7.91
C PRO A 871 30.13 37.78 6.96
N LEU A 872 30.02 36.47 7.25
CA LEU A 872 30.43 35.38 6.35
C LEU A 872 29.32 34.94 5.37
N GLN A 873 28.06 35.33 5.59
CA GLN A 873 26.95 35.03 4.69
C GLN A 873 26.84 36.05 3.56
N VAL A 874 27.32 37.27 3.75
CA VAL A 874 27.30 38.32 2.72
C VAL A 874 28.71 38.50 2.17
N ASP A 875 28.80 38.85 0.89
CA ASP A 875 30.09 39.14 0.29
C ASP A 875 30.80 40.32 0.99
N PRO A 876 32.09 40.21 1.36
CA PRO A 876 32.74 41.23 2.16
C PRO A 876 32.97 42.54 1.40
N ILE A 877 33.13 42.52 0.07
CA ILE A 877 33.25 43.75 -0.72
C ILE A 877 31.89 44.44 -0.78
N HIS A 878 30.81 43.68 -0.93
CA HIS A 878 29.46 44.22 -0.84
C HIS A 878 29.18 44.84 0.54
N LEU A 879 29.58 44.17 1.64
CA LEU A 879 29.48 44.72 3.00
C LEU A 879 30.27 46.03 3.15
N LEU A 880 31.53 46.08 2.68
CA LEU A 880 32.36 47.30 2.75
C LEU A 880 31.79 48.47 1.94
N SER A 881 31.08 48.17 0.83
CA SER A 881 30.47 49.19 -0.01
C SER A 881 29.21 49.82 0.59
N THR A 882 28.50 49.08 1.46
CA THR A 882 27.18 49.45 2.01
C THR A 882 27.20 49.86 3.48
N ALA A 883 28.25 49.50 4.22
CA ALA A 883 28.35 49.80 5.65
C ALA A 883 28.99 51.17 5.93
N ASP A 884 28.33 51.96 6.79
CA ASP A 884 28.88 53.21 7.34
C ASP A 884 30.18 52.95 8.13
N ILE A 885 30.19 51.90 8.94
CA ILE A 885 31.35 51.43 9.71
C ILE A 885 31.81 50.09 9.12
N PRO A 886 33.03 49.99 8.57
CA PRO A 886 33.56 48.76 8.00
C PRO A 886 33.63 47.61 9.01
N SER A 887 33.13 46.43 8.63
CA SER A 887 33.27 45.22 9.45
C SER A 887 34.75 44.82 9.58
N PRO A 888 35.30 44.61 10.80
CA PRO A 888 36.68 44.17 10.99
C PRO A 888 36.99 42.85 10.28
N LEU A 889 36.01 41.94 10.22
CA LEU A 889 36.14 40.66 9.51
C LEU A 889 36.14 40.87 7.99
N ALA A 890 35.29 41.76 7.47
CA ALA A 890 35.28 42.07 6.04
C ALA A 890 36.61 42.70 5.60
N LEU A 891 37.15 43.65 6.37
CA LEU A 891 38.49 44.22 6.12
C LEU A 891 39.59 43.16 6.15
N ALA A 892 39.52 42.21 7.09
CA ALA A 892 40.49 41.12 7.19
C ALA A 892 40.41 40.13 6.01
N LEU A 893 39.19 39.80 5.53
CA LEU A 893 38.99 38.94 4.36
C LEU A 893 39.44 39.61 3.06
N THR A 894 39.29 40.93 2.95
CA THR A 894 39.68 41.68 1.74
C THR A 894 41.11 42.19 1.75
N HIS A 895 41.78 42.22 2.91
CA HIS A 895 43.09 42.88 3.14
C HIS A 895 43.07 44.39 2.84
N TRP A 896 41.90 45.02 2.93
CA TRP A 896 41.78 46.46 2.71
C TRP A 896 42.09 47.21 3.99
N VAL A 897 42.76 48.35 3.85
CA VAL A 897 43.08 49.27 4.94
C VAL A 897 42.52 50.64 4.60
N GLU A 898 42.08 51.39 5.61
CA GLU A 898 41.54 52.74 5.40
C GLU A 898 42.59 53.68 4.80
N ASP A 899 42.22 54.35 3.71
CA ASP A 899 42.95 55.41 3.00
C ASP A 899 44.35 55.07 2.44
N VAL A 900 44.95 53.93 2.79
CA VAL A 900 46.29 53.52 2.34
C VAL A 900 46.28 52.08 1.76
N PRO A 901 46.83 51.85 0.55
CA PRO A 901 47.00 50.51 0.00
C PRO A 901 47.87 49.63 0.89
N MET A 902 47.57 48.34 0.95
CA MET A 902 48.36 47.36 1.70
C MET A 902 49.31 46.61 0.77
N ASP A 903 50.60 46.61 1.09
CA ASP A 903 51.63 45.86 0.35
C ASP A 903 52.02 44.61 1.16
N ILE A 904 51.96 43.44 0.52
CA ILE A 904 52.47 42.17 1.04
C ILE A 904 53.76 41.83 0.30
N LEU A 905 54.83 41.62 1.06
CA LEU A 905 56.14 41.24 0.53
C LEU A 905 56.25 39.71 0.41
N VAL A 906 56.60 39.24 -0.78
CA VAL A 906 56.87 37.83 -1.08
C VAL A 906 58.39 37.70 -1.33
N PRO A 907 59.10 36.85 -0.59
CA PRO A 907 60.54 36.75 -0.67
C PRO A 907 61.02 35.91 -1.85
N GLY A 908 62.28 36.15 -2.27
CA GLY A 908 62.95 35.42 -3.36
C GLY A 908 62.96 33.90 -3.22
N LEU A 909 62.82 33.33 -2.01
CA LEU A 909 62.71 31.87 -1.80
C LEU A 909 61.46 31.26 -2.48
N ASP A 910 60.39 32.04 -2.65
CA ASP A 910 59.14 31.60 -3.28
C ASP A 910 59.11 31.81 -4.81
N THR A 911 60.22 32.29 -5.37
CA THR A 911 60.44 32.34 -6.82
C THR A 911 60.76 30.96 -7.37
N ALA A 912 60.50 30.75 -8.67
CA ALA A 912 60.84 29.50 -9.34
C ALA A 912 62.32 29.10 -9.17
N PRO A 913 63.31 30.01 -9.30
CA PRO A 913 64.71 29.73 -8.96
C PRO A 913 64.93 29.34 -7.50
N GLY A 914 64.33 30.05 -6.54
CA GLY A 914 64.47 29.79 -5.11
C GLY A 914 63.99 28.39 -4.69
N ARG A 915 63.06 27.81 -5.46
CA ARG A 915 62.52 26.46 -5.24
C ARG A 915 63.07 25.37 -6.17
N THR A 916 64.10 25.64 -6.97
CA THR A 916 64.85 24.60 -7.70
C THR A 916 65.66 23.74 -6.72
N TRP A 917 65.00 22.81 -6.03
CA TRP A 917 65.64 21.95 -5.03
C TRP A 917 66.53 20.90 -5.69
N ALA A 918 67.85 21.03 -5.51
CA ALA A 918 68.81 19.97 -5.85
C ALA A 918 68.89 18.83 -4.80
N ARG A 919 67.89 18.65 -3.91
CA ARG A 919 68.08 17.89 -2.66
C ARG A 919 67.05 16.82 -2.29
N LEU A 920 66.03 16.53 -3.10
CA LEU A 920 65.11 15.42 -2.81
C LEU A 920 65.34 14.26 -3.76
N ASP A 921 65.59 13.09 -3.18
CA ASP A 921 65.61 11.78 -3.83
C ASP A 921 64.27 11.56 -4.59
N PRO A 922 64.31 11.13 -5.86
CA PRO A 922 63.11 10.76 -6.63
C PRO A 922 62.08 9.89 -5.89
N LEU A 923 62.51 8.97 -5.02
CA LEU A 923 61.62 8.11 -4.22
C LEU A 923 60.83 8.90 -3.17
N THR A 924 61.46 9.89 -2.55
CA THR A 924 60.79 10.77 -1.58
C THR A 924 59.83 11.71 -2.30
N LEU A 925 60.14 12.11 -3.53
CA LEU A 925 59.24 12.85 -4.40
C LEU A 925 58.03 11.99 -4.80
N GLU A 926 58.24 10.74 -5.20
CA GLU A 926 57.15 9.78 -5.48
C GLU A 926 56.28 9.50 -4.25
N GLU A 927 56.86 9.34 -3.06
CA GLU A 927 56.09 9.11 -1.83
C GLU A 927 55.27 10.35 -1.43
N ASN A 928 55.86 11.54 -1.48
CA ASN A 928 55.12 12.78 -1.20
C ASN A 928 54.06 13.04 -2.27
N TRP A 929 54.34 12.71 -3.53
CA TRP A 929 53.37 12.77 -4.63
C TRP A 929 52.22 11.78 -4.43
N PHE A 930 52.53 10.55 -4.00
CA PHE A 930 51.53 9.55 -3.64
C PHE A 930 50.64 10.02 -2.49
N ARG A 931 51.21 10.64 -1.45
CA ARG A 931 50.46 11.21 -0.32
C ARG A 931 49.66 12.46 -0.68
N LEU A 932 50.12 13.24 -1.66
CA LEU A 932 49.39 14.40 -2.17
C LEU A 932 48.21 13.97 -3.06
N GLN A 933 48.37 12.86 -3.79
CA GLN A 933 47.29 12.24 -4.59
C GLN A 933 46.35 11.36 -3.76
N ASN A 934 46.80 10.92 -2.58
CA ASN A 934 46.03 10.13 -1.62
C ASN A 934 46.16 10.76 -0.22
N PRO A 935 45.61 11.96 -0.01
CA PRO A 935 45.61 12.59 1.31
C PRO A 935 44.97 11.61 2.30
N LEU A 936 45.59 11.47 3.48
CA LEU A 936 45.05 10.61 4.51
C LEU A 936 43.64 11.12 4.86
N PRO A 937 42.62 10.24 4.95
CA PRO A 937 41.32 10.64 5.43
C PRO A 937 41.46 11.21 6.85
N ASP A 938 40.75 12.31 7.11
CA ASP A 938 40.74 12.92 8.44
C ASP A 938 40.32 11.87 9.48
N ILE A 939 41.13 11.73 10.53
CA ILE A 939 40.84 10.79 11.61
C ILE A 939 39.64 11.35 12.38
N PRO A 940 38.48 10.67 12.41
CA PRO A 940 37.37 11.10 13.25
C PRO A 940 37.87 11.18 14.69
N ALA A 941 37.58 12.28 15.37
CA ALA A 941 38.02 12.52 16.74
C ALA A 941 37.77 11.26 17.57
N ALA A 942 38.84 10.71 18.16
CA ALA A 942 38.71 9.62 19.11
C ALA A 942 37.67 10.04 20.15
N SER A 943 36.61 9.24 20.30
CA SER A 943 35.61 9.46 21.33
C SER A 943 36.35 9.49 22.66
N SER A 944 36.48 10.68 23.24
CA SER A 944 36.95 10.85 24.61
C SER A 944 35.85 10.33 25.52
N GLN A 945 35.74 9.00 25.65
CA GLN A 945 35.10 8.38 26.78
C GLN A 945 36.04 8.53 27.98
N THR A 946 35.72 9.51 28.83
CA THR A 946 35.87 9.36 30.28
C THR A 946 34.49 9.26 30.88
#